data_AF-A0A8T1B2B7-F1
#
_entry.id   AF-A0A8T1B2B7-F1
#
_cell.length_a   1.000
_cell.length_b   1.000
_cell.length_c   1.000
_cell.angle_alpha   90.00
_cell.angle_beta   90.00
_cell.angle_gamma   90.00
#
_symmetry.space_group_name_H-M   'P 1'
#
loop_
_entity.id
_entity.type
_entity.pdbx_description
1 polymer ?
#
loop_
_entity_poly.entity_id
_entity_poly.type
_entity_poly.pdbx_seq_one_letter_code
_entity_poly.pdbx_strand_id
1 'polypeptide(L)'
;MDILSYENHALYIKNIDMLQSKYQCPKCEMVFVSAERLKNHKKNQCELVNIESFPAEPTISKPAQNTIQSLLTKYSIKDADQYIDHFIVYDFEAILKPTATQHGENTVFTNEHIPVSVSVADSLTEEVRCFVNGDPKMLLTDMFKYIGDVSVKIQQYNVKKYKSLLQKIINAHSLTGMEISGVNLGKTYKMSDVESWIGEGKYASFFDFHSSLGFGKQRSDYGKLKQQLDQVPVFGFNSGRYDINLIKKDLFAVIGTDNIKSVIKNPSYMCMATSDMKMLDISNYVPAGTSYDKYLTTYLGGCKCDDKIRCVCRLGKGLFPYEYITAFNVLNQTTISPKSAFDSNLRGTSISGDDYERVKFVWEYYEMKSIKDLLIWYNNLDVVPFIKAIKAQRELFKRFDLDMFADGVSLPGLSEKVMYQTCFNNLQYPDKKQANAFQFPAKRMGGYKIQDAKAKRKFGMTLDHLNTLLQKQKYLCGLCYCRLTADTASADRINNNLGHIDGNILISCVKCNTARKDMSLGGFRYKKLLEFNSDRLVYSIDREEKDIYAKMKANIAGGPSIIFNRYAKRNETKIRGGKVCKKIIGYDANALYLWALGNEMPCGRLTTVKAYDGIIDDIKADKVFGFLECDIRTPEHHKHYFGDMTPIFKNVLIDCTNESVIGKHMFDYNEARKQSQLVS
;
A
#
# COMPACT_ATOMS: atom_id res chain seq x y z
N MET A 1 36.78 21.30 22.47
CA MET A 1 36.41 22.01 23.71
C MET A 1 35.50 23.11 23.22
N ASP A 2 34.19 22.91 23.36
CA ASP A 2 33.22 23.65 22.55
C ASP A 2 32.72 24.84 23.37
N ILE A 3 32.90 26.06 22.86
CA ILE A 3 32.55 27.29 23.57
C ILE A 3 31.58 28.07 22.68
N LEU A 4 30.38 28.34 23.20
CA LEU A 4 29.42 29.24 22.57
C LEU A 4 29.74 30.67 23.00
N SER A 5 30.03 31.54 22.04
CA SER A 5 30.26 32.96 22.30
C SER A 5 29.13 33.79 21.69
N TYR A 6 28.42 34.56 22.51
CA TYR A 6 27.42 35.53 22.08
C TYR A 6 27.48 36.77 22.96
N GLU A 7 27.54 37.96 22.35
CA GLU A 7 27.58 39.27 23.04
C GLU A 7 28.53 39.30 24.26
N ASN A 8 29.82 39.01 24.01
CA ASN A 8 30.89 39.00 25.03
C ASN A 8 30.72 37.98 26.18
N HIS A 9 29.78 37.04 26.07
CA HIS A 9 29.64 35.93 27.00
C HIS A 9 30.11 34.63 26.35
N ALA A 10 31.00 33.92 27.02
CA ALA A 10 31.49 32.60 26.61
C ALA A 10 30.92 31.53 27.53
N LEU A 11 30.11 30.63 26.97
CA LEU A 11 29.56 29.47 27.68
C LEU A 11 30.33 28.21 27.28
N TYR A 12 30.94 27.54 28.25
CA TYR A 12 31.58 26.25 28.01
C TYR A 12 30.52 25.15 27.84
N ILE A 13 30.50 24.53 26.67
CA ILE A 13 29.57 23.46 26.33
C ILE A 13 30.24 22.11 26.60
N LYS A 14 29.71 21.40 27.59
CA LYS A 14 30.15 20.04 27.93
C LYS A 14 29.61 18.97 26.97
N ASN A 15 28.52 19.26 26.28
CA ASN A 15 27.85 18.35 25.36
C ASN A 15 27.10 19.16 24.30
N ILE A 16 27.70 19.29 23.11
CA ILE A 16 27.18 20.12 22.01
C ILE A 16 25.85 19.60 21.47
N ASP A 17 25.62 18.29 21.54
CA ASP A 17 24.39 17.65 21.10
C ASP A 17 23.20 18.05 21.98
N MET A 18 23.40 18.18 23.29
CA MET A 18 22.37 18.73 24.20
C MET A 18 22.00 20.18 23.86
N LEU A 19 22.97 21.01 23.48
CA LEU A 19 22.73 22.39 23.05
C LEU A 19 21.93 22.43 21.73
N GLN A 20 22.22 21.51 20.81
CA GLN A 20 21.51 21.35 19.54
C GLN A 20 20.17 20.60 19.66
N SER A 21 19.76 20.21 20.87
CA SER A 21 18.59 19.34 21.12
C SER A 21 18.64 18.01 20.36
N LYS A 22 19.84 17.46 20.14
CA LYS A 22 20.10 16.15 19.55
C LYS A 22 20.46 15.18 20.67
N TYR A 23 19.73 14.07 20.76
CA TYR A 23 19.85 13.08 21.83
C TYR A 23 20.13 11.72 21.21
N GLN A 24 21.34 11.22 21.34
CA GLN A 24 21.72 9.94 20.73
C GLN A 24 21.40 8.74 21.62
N CYS A 25 20.90 7.65 21.03
CA CYS A 25 20.75 6.38 21.72
C CYS A 25 22.11 5.70 21.89
N PRO A 26 22.51 5.34 23.13
CA PRO A 26 23.80 4.68 23.36
C PRO A 26 23.81 3.21 22.89
N LYS A 27 22.66 2.63 22.53
CA LYS A 27 22.56 1.24 22.07
C LYS A 27 22.63 1.11 20.55
N CYS A 28 21.93 1.98 19.82
CA CYS A 28 21.76 1.88 18.36
C CYS A 28 22.15 3.15 17.60
N GLU A 29 22.75 4.13 18.30
CA GLU A 29 23.27 5.39 17.74
C GLU A 29 22.26 6.31 17.06
N MET A 30 20.98 5.95 17.05
CA MET A 30 19.90 6.77 16.48
C MET A 30 19.76 8.10 17.25
N VAL A 31 19.67 9.21 16.52
CA VAL A 31 19.59 10.57 17.07
C VAL A 31 18.14 11.02 17.15
N PHE A 32 17.73 11.54 18.30
CA PHE A 32 16.39 12.03 18.58
C PHE A 32 16.40 13.54 18.80
N VAL A 33 15.33 14.21 18.40
CA VAL A 33 15.13 15.65 18.61
C VAL A 33 14.70 16.01 20.04
N SER A 34 14.46 15.01 20.90
CA SER A 34 14.12 15.24 22.31
C SER A 34 14.52 14.09 23.23
N ALA A 35 14.81 14.42 24.50
CA ALA A 35 15.12 13.44 25.54
C ALA A 35 13.97 12.46 25.80
N GLU A 36 12.71 12.91 25.69
CA GLU A 36 11.52 12.06 25.88
C GLU A 36 11.42 11.00 24.77
N ARG A 37 11.66 11.36 23.51
CA ARG A 37 11.70 10.40 22.40
C ARG A 37 12.81 9.37 22.59
N LEU A 38 14.00 9.81 23.02
CA LEU A 38 15.08 8.89 23.38
C LEU A 38 14.68 7.97 24.55
N LYS A 39 14.05 8.50 25.60
CA LYS A 39 13.60 7.71 26.76
C LYS A 39 12.55 6.68 26.36
N ASN A 40 11.61 7.03 25.50
CA ASN A 40 10.61 6.10 24.98
C ASN A 40 11.25 5.04 24.08
N HIS A 41 12.18 5.43 23.22
CA HIS A 41 12.95 4.52 22.39
C HIS A 41 13.78 3.53 23.23
N LYS A 42 14.43 3.98 24.31
CA LYS A 42 15.23 3.14 25.22
C LYS A 42 14.41 2.05 25.94
N LYS A 43 13.08 2.15 26.00
CA LYS A 43 12.20 1.09 26.52
C LYS A 43 12.00 -0.06 25.54
N ASN A 44 12.38 0.12 24.28
CA ASN A 44 12.29 -0.89 23.24
C ASN A 44 13.60 -1.69 23.13
N GLN A 45 13.56 -2.80 22.39
CA GLN A 45 14.72 -3.62 22.04
C GLN A 45 15.39 -3.06 20.76
N CYS A 46 15.84 -1.81 20.81
CA CYS A 46 16.35 -1.09 19.64
C CYS A 46 17.70 -1.60 19.11
N GLU A 47 18.41 -2.39 19.92
CA GLU A 47 19.58 -3.18 19.55
C GLU A 47 19.24 -4.35 18.62
N LEU A 48 17.99 -4.80 18.61
CA LEU A 48 17.54 -5.89 17.75
C LEU A 48 17.08 -5.33 16.41
N VAL A 49 17.69 -5.84 15.34
CA VAL A 49 17.30 -5.50 13.96
C VAL A 49 15.90 -6.04 13.64
N ASN A 50 15.53 -7.19 14.22
CA ASN A 50 14.24 -7.84 14.03
C ASN A 50 13.67 -8.32 15.37
N ILE A 51 12.39 -8.05 15.63
CA ILE A 51 11.64 -8.59 16.77
C ILE A 51 10.53 -9.47 16.23
N GLU A 52 10.59 -10.77 16.54
CA GLU A 52 9.57 -11.74 16.15
C GLU A 52 8.54 -11.88 17.27
N SER A 53 7.25 -11.75 16.93
CA SER A 53 6.15 -11.86 17.88
C SER A 53 5.02 -12.68 17.28
N PHE A 54 4.58 -13.69 18.02
CA PHE A 54 3.51 -14.60 17.62
C PHE A 54 2.31 -14.45 18.55
N PRO A 55 1.08 -14.38 18.02
CA PRO A 55 -0.13 -14.36 18.85
C PRO A 55 -0.24 -15.67 19.65
N ALA A 56 -0.90 -15.61 20.82
CA ALA A 56 -1.09 -16.79 21.67
C ALA A 56 -2.00 -17.83 21.01
N GLU A 57 -2.98 -17.38 20.24
CA GLU A 57 -3.96 -18.19 19.52
C GLU A 57 -3.96 -17.77 18.05
N PRO A 58 -4.25 -18.68 17.12
CA PRO A 58 -4.22 -18.38 15.70
C PRO A 58 -5.37 -17.46 15.34
N THR A 59 -5.08 -16.43 14.56
CA THR A 59 -6.07 -15.46 14.06
C THR A 59 -6.23 -15.63 12.56
N ILE A 60 -7.47 -15.60 12.08
CA ILE A 60 -7.71 -15.64 10.65
C ILE A 60 -7.30 -14.29 10.07
N SER A 61 -6.41 -14.30 9.08
CA SER A 61 -5.94 -13.12 8.37
C SER A 61 -7.12 -12.44 7.68
N LYS A 62 -7.39 -11.20 8.08
CA LYS A 62 -8.45 -10.36 7.53
C LYS A 62 -7.85 -9.10 6.94
N PRO A 63 -8.33 -8.65 5.77
CA PRO A 63 -7.90 -7.38 5.25
C PRO A 63 -8.36 -6.29 6.21
N ALA A 64 -7.49 -5.33 6.50
CA ALA A 64 -7.88 -4.18 7.31
C ALA A 64 -9.02 -3.45 6.60
N GLN A 65 -10.14 -3.26 7.30
CA GLN A 65 -11.29 -2.54 6.76
C GLN A 65 -10.91 -1.08 6.52
N ASN A 66 -11.40 -0.51 5.42
CA ASN A 66 -11.30 0.92 5.16
C ASN A 66 -11.84 1.72 6.36
N THR A 67 -11.06 2.70 6.83
CA THR A 67 -11.37 3.44 8.06
C THR A 67 -12.69 4.19 7.94
N ILE A 68 -12.94 4.86 6.80
CA ILE A 68 -14.18 5.59 6.56
C ILE A 68 -15.35 4.60 6.50
N GLN A 69 -15.21 3.51 5.74
CA GLN A 69 -16.26 2.48 5.66
C GLN A 69 -16.64 1.90 7.03
N SER A 70 -15.65 1.63 7.88
CA SER A 70 -15.86 1.14 9.24
C SER A 70 -16.66 2.13 10.08
N LEU A 71 -16.34 3.43 9.98
CA LEU A 71 -17.05 4.49 10.68
C LEU A 71 -18.47 4.70 10.13
N LEU A 72 -18.66 4.71 8.81
CA LEU A 72 -19.99 4.79 8.19
C LEU A 72 -20.91 3.67 8.68
N THR A 73 -20.38 2.44 8.73
CA THR A 73 -21.09 1.27 9.26
C THR A 73 -21.40 1.44 10.75
N LYS A 74 -20.40 1.81 11.56
CA LYS A 74 -20.53 1.98 13.01
C LYS A 74 -21.61 2.99 13.39
N TYR A 75 -21.74 4.09 12.66
CA TYR A 75 -22.71 5.15 12.93
C TYR A 75 -23.96 5.11 12.03
N SER A 76 -24.14 4.03 11.26
CA SER A 76 -25.29 3.82 10.37
C SER A 76 -25.55 5.03 9.46
N ILE A 77 -24.51 5.48 8.76
CA ILE A 77 -24.56 6.54 7.75
C ILE A 77 -24.79 5.90 6.38
N LYS A 78 -25.69 6.48 5.57
CA LYS A 78 -26.09 5.94 4.25
C LYS A 78 -26.00 6.95 3.11
N ASP A 79 -25.83 8.23 3.44
CA ASP A 79 -25.75 9.38 2.53
C ASP A 79 -24.32 9.69 2.06
N ALA A 80 -23.33 8.88 2.47
CA ALA A 80 -21.94 9.00 2.07
C ALA A 80 -21.32 7.61 1.85
N ASP A 81 -20.32 7.55 0.96
CA ASP A 81 -19.49 6.38 0.68
C ASP A 81 -18.07 6.53 1.26
N GLN A 82 -17.24 5.50 1.16
CA GLN A 82 -15.89 5.45 1.71
C GLN A 82 -14.81 6.14 0.88
N TYR A 83 -15.14 6.73 -0.28
CA TYR A 83 -14.15 7.15 -1.27
C TYR A 83 -13.71 8.61 -1.08
N ILE A 84 -12.41 8.88 -1.16
CA ILE A 84 -11.89 10.26 -1.19
C ILE A 84 -11.87 10.75 -2.63
N ASP A 85 -12.78 11.64 -3.01
CA ASP A 85 -13.06 11.91 -4.43
C ASP A 85 -11.95 12.69 -5.14
N HIS A 86 -11.32 13.63 -4.44
CA HIS A 86 -10.40 14.58 -5.03
C HIS A 86 -8.95 14.40 -4.55
N PHE A 87 -8.04 14.68 -5.45
CA PHE A 87 -6.59 14.57 -5.37
C PHE A 87 -5.93 15.63 -6.26
N ILE A 88 -4.63 15.82 -6.07
CA ILE A 88 -3.76 16.72 -6.83
C ILE A 88 -2.75 15.87 -7.62
N VAL A 89 -2.32 16.32 -8.79
CA VAL A 89 -1.22 15.75 -9.56
C VAL A 89 -0.15 16.79 -9.83
N TYR A 90 1.09 16.35 -10.02
CA TYR A 90 2.20 17.22 -10.40
C TYR A 90 3.21 16.50 -11.32
N ASP A 91 4.00 17.29 -12.03
CA ASP A 91 5.13 16.84 -12.85
C ASP A 91 6.21 17.93 -12.93
N PHE A 92 7.50 17.53 -12.90
CA PHE A 92 8.65 18.44 -12.88
C PHE A 92 9.46 18.36 -14.17
N GLU A 93 10.00 19.50 -14.59
CA GLU A 93 11.06 19.56 -15.60
C GLU A 93 12.35 20.12 -15.03
N ALA A 94 13.47 19.76 -15.67
CA ALA A 94 14.81 20.13 -15.23
C ALA A 94 15.64 20.74 -16.36
N ILE A 95 16.47 21.72 -15.99
CA ILE A 95 17.62 22.17 -16.78
C ILE A 95 18.72 21.10 -16.70
N LEU A 96 19.32 20.75 -17.84
CA LEU A 96 20.45 19.83 -17.92
C LEU A 96 21.77 20.62 -17.93
N LYS A 97 22.15 21.14 -16.77
CA LYS A 97 23.36 21.98 -16.65
C LYS A 97 24.61 21.11 -16.86
N PRO A 98 25.44 21.40 -17.89
CA PRO A 98 26.65 20.63 -18.14
C PRO A 98 27.62 20.70 -16.96
N THR A 99 28.24 19.57 -16.62
CA THR A 99 29.33 19.51 -15.64
C THR A 99 30.62 19.06 -16.34
N ALA A 100 31.77 19.28 -15.70
CA ALA A 100 32.97 18.55 -16.10
C ALA A 100 32.67 17.04 -16.01
N THR A 101 33.03 16.28 -17.04
CA THR A 101 32.80 14.83 -17.07
C THR A 101 33.53 14.19 -15.90
N GLN A 102 32.77 13.55 -15.00
CA GLN A 102 33.34 12.80 -13.88
C GLN A 102 33.06 11.31 -14.10
N HIS A 103 34.05 10.48 -13.84
CA HIS A 103 33.94 9.03 -13.95
C HIS A 103 33.84 8.44 -12.54
N GLY A 104 32.69 7.85 -12.23
CA GLY A 104 32.55 6.89 -11.13
C GLY A 104 32.90 5.48 -11.61
N GLU A 105 32.90 4.51 -10.68
CA GLU A 105 33.28 3.12 -10.99
C GLU A 105 32.49 2.47 -12.13
N ASN A 106 31.23 2.89 -12.35
CA ASN A 106 30.34 2.36 -13.38
C ASN A 106 29.52 3.43 -14.11
N THR A 107 29.73 4.71 -13.78
CA THR A 107 28.82 5.80 -14.17
C THR A 107 29.61 7.01 -14.63
N VAL A 108 29.16 7.63 -15.71
CA VAL A 108 29.70 8.91 -16.18
C VAL A 108 28.72 10.01 -15.81
N PHE A 109 29.17 11.00 -15.07
CA PHE A 109 28.40 12.18 -14.73
C PHE A 109 28.68 13.28 -15.74
N THR A 110 27.68 13.64 -16.54
CA THR A 110 27.80 14.64 -17.61
C THR A 110 27.03 15.92 -17.33
N ASN A 111 25.93 15.83 -16.57
CA ASN A 111 25.03 16.95 -16.31
C ASN A 111 24.51 16.92 -14.87
N GLU A 112 24.35 18.11 -14.30
CA GLU A 112 23.57 18.37 -13.09
C GLU A 112 22.14 18.71 -13.50
N HIS A 113 21.16 17.96 -12.98
CA HIS A 113 19.75 18.24 -13.22
C HIS A 113 19.26 19.26 -12.18
N ILE A 114 18.76 20.40 -12.64
CA ILE A 114 18.25 21.47 -11.77
C ILE A 114 16.76 21.64 -12.06
N PRO A 115 15.86 21.47 -11.08
CA PRO A 115 14.43 21.65 -11.32
C PRO A 115 14.16 23.10 -11.76
N VAL A 116 13.37 23.26 -12.83
CA VAL A 116 13.11 24.57 -13.44
C VAL A 116 11.63 24.89 -13.57
N SER A 117 10.79 23.88 -13.74
CA SER A 117 9.34 24.04 -13.70
C SER A 117 8.66 22.90 -12.98
N VAL A 118 7.45 23.20 -12.51
CA VAL A 118 6.51 22.20 -12.03
C VAL A 118 5.11 22.60 -12.45
N SER A 119 4.42 21.69 -13.13
CA SER A 119 2.99 21.79 -13.38
C SER A 119 2.24 21.07 -12.27
N VAL A 120 1.20 21.70 -11.74
CA VAL A 120 0.30 21.15 -10.71
C VAL A 120 -1.13 21.29 -11.22
N ALA A 121 -1.91 20.22 -11.10
CA ALA A 121 -3.33 20.24 -11.44
C ALA A 121 -4.14 19.52 -10.37
N ASP A 122 -5.40 19.93 -10.18
CA ASP A 122 -6.26 19.29 -9.18
C ASP A 122 -7.57 18.77 -9.78
N SER A 123 -8.07 17.69 -9.20
CA SER A 123 -9.25 16.99 -9.73
C SER A 123 -10.60 17.60 -9.29
N LEU A 124 -10.61 18.62 -8.42
CA LEU A 124 -11.81 19.31 -7.94
C LEU A 124 -12.17 20.47 -8.87
N THR A 125 -11.21 21.33 -9.20
CA THR A 125 -11.40 22.49 -10.08
C THR A 125 -10.97 22.21 -11.52
N GLU A 126 -10.12 21.19 -11.72
CA GLU A 126 -9.45 20.91 -13.00
C GLU A 126 -8.59 22.07 -13.53
N GLU A 127 -8.26 23.04 -12.66
CA GLU A 127 -7.29 24.09 -12.94
C GLU A 127 -5.88 23.50 -12.99
N VAL A 128 -5.06 24.07 -13.87
CA VAL A 128 -3.64 23.72 -14.02
C VAL A 128 -2.82 24.97 -13.85
N ARG A 129 -1.76 24.86 -13.05
CA ARG A 129 -0.80 25.93 -12.84
C ARG A 129 0.62 25.41 -13.02
N CYS A 130 1.36 26.04 -13.93
CA CYS A 130 2.77 25.78 -14.12
C CYS A 130 3.59 26.90 -13.46
N PHE A 131 4.51 26.54 -12.59
CA PHE A 131 5.49 27.44 -12.01
C PHE A 131 6.81 27.26 -12.74
N VAL A 132 7.48 28.36 -13.08
CA VAL A 132 8.82 28.33 -13.69
C VAL A 132 9.72 29.28 -12.92
N ASN A 133 10.78 28.75 -12.31
CA ASN A 133 11.68 29.52 -11.46
C ASN A 133 13.10 28.93 -11.54
N GLY A 134 14.12 29.80 -11.59
CA GLY A 134 15.52 29.40 -11.64
C GLY A 134 16.11 29.06 -10.27
N ASP A 135 15.41 29.42 -9.18
CA ASP A 135 15.73 29.00 -7.82
C ASP A 135 14.85 27.80 -7.42
N PRO A 136 15.43 26.59 -7.27
CA PRO A 136 14.72 25.39 -6.83
C PRO A 136 13.90 25.57 -5.55
N LYS A 137 14.43 26.30 -4.56
CA LYS A 137 13.75 26.48 -3.27
C LYS A 137 12.52 27.36 -3.42
N MET A 138 12.60 28.41 -4.23
CA MET A 138 11.46 29.27 -4.52
C MET A 138 10.42 28.54 -5.38
N LEU A 139 10.86 27.74 -6.36
CA LEU A 139 9.97 26.88 -7.16
C LEU A 139 9.13 25.96 -6.27
N LEU A 140 9.77 25.27 -5.32
CA LEU A 140 9.08 24.40 -4.36
C LEU A 140 8.19 25.19 -3.40
N THR A 141 8.62 26.37 -2.97
CA THR A 141 7.81 27.24 -2.10
C THR A 141 6.50 27.64 -2.79
N ASP A 142 6.56 28.03 -4.07
CA ASP A 142 5.38 28.38 -4.86
C ASP A 142 4.47 27.17 -5.08
N MET A 143 5.06 26.00 -5.41
CA MET A 143 4.34 24.73 -5.56
C MET A 143 3.58 24.36 -4.29
N PHE A 144 4.26 24.28 -3.13
CA PHE A 144 3.63 23.83 -1.89
C PHE A 144 2.65 24.85 -1.32
N LYS A 145 2.85 26.14 -1.57
CA LYS A 145 1.84 27.17 -1.27
C LYS A 145 0.56 26.92 -2.06
N TYR A 146 0.68 26.71 -3.37
CA TYR A 146 -0.50 26.42 -4.21
C TYR A 146 -1.17 25.09 -3.85
N ILE A 147 -0.39 24.03 -3.57
CA ILE A 147 -0.92 22.76 -3.06
C ILE A 147 -1.68 22.98 -1.75
N GLY A 148 -1.16 23.80 -0.83
CA GLY A 148 -1.84 24.15 0.42
C GLY A 148 -3.19 24.84 0.17
N ASP A 149 -3.21 25.85 -0.69
CA ASP A 149 -4.44 26.59 -1.05
C ASP A 149 -5.51 25.68 -1.68
N VAL A 150 -5.10 24.79 -2.58
CA VAL A 150 -6.00 23.80 -3.20
C VAL A 150 -6.43 22.74 -2.20
N SER A 151 -5.53 22.30 -1.32
CA SER A 151 -5.84 21.30 -0.29
C SER A 151 -6.94 21.78 0.64
N VAL A 152 -6.94 23.06 1.04
CA VAL A 152 -8.04 23.66 1.82
C VAL A 152 -9.39 23.51 1.11
N LYS A 153 -9.47 23.72 -0.21
CA LYS A 153 -10.71 23.54 -0.99
C LYS A 153 -11.17 22.08 -1.01
N ILE A 154 -10.23 21.15 -1.18
CA ILE A 154 -10.53 19.70 -1.16
C ILE A 154 -10.97 19.26 0.25
N GLN A 155 -10.33 19.77 1.30
CA GLN A 155 -10.70 19.50 2.69
C GLN A 155 -12.11 20.04 2.99
N GLN A 156 -12.46 21.23 2.51
CA GLN A 156 -13.82 21.77 2.61
C GLN A 156 -14.85 20.84 1.96
N TYR A 157 -14.54 20.33 0.76
CA TYR A 157 -15.38 19.35 0.08
C TYR A 157 -15.54 18.07 0.92
N ASN A 158 -14.42 17.52 1.42
CA ASN A 158 -14.41 16.30 2.23
C ASN A 158 -15.24 16.48 3.53
N VAL A 159 -15.03 17.57 4.27
CA VAL A 159 -15.80 17.88 5.49
C VAL A 159 -17.29 18.02 5.19
N LYS A 160 -17.65 18.62 4.05
CA LYS A 160 -19.05 18.72 3.62
C LYS A 160 -19.64 17.34 3.30
N LYS A 161 -18.92 16.49 2.54
CA LYS A 161 -19.32 15.12 2.20
C LYS A 161 -19.57 14.27 3.45
N TYR A 162 -18.71 14.39 4.47
CA TYR A 162 -18.79 13.58 5.69
C TYR A 162 -19.42 14.31 6.89
N LYS A 163 -20.14 15.42 6.66
CA LYS A 163 -20.70 16.25 7.74
C LYS A 163 -21.63 15.46 8.65
N SER A 164 -22.52 14.63 8.09
CA SER A 164 -23.46 13.81 8.86
C SER A 164 -22.76 12.81 9.78
N LEU A 165 -21.69 12.17 9.28
CA LEU A 165 -20.84 11.27 10.07
C LEU A 165 -20.11 12.03 11.20
N LEU A 166 -19.48 13.17 10.89
CA LEU A 166 -18.79 14.00 11.88
C LEU A 166 -19.73 14.42 13.02
N GLN A 167 -20.95 14.88 12.68
CA GLN A 167 -21.97 15.27 13.67
C GLN A 167 -22.40 14.08 14.54
N LYS A 168 -22.62 12.90 13.97
CA LYS A 168 -22.96 11.70 14.75
C LYS A 168 -21.84 11.29 15.70
N ILE A 169 -20.58 11.37 15.27
CA ILE A 169 -19.42 11.07 16.12
C ILE A 169 -19.38 12.04 17.31
N ILE A 170 -19.53 13.36 17.06
CA ILE A 170 -19.57 14.37 18.11
C ILE A 170 -20.74 14.11 19.07
N ASN A 171 -21.93 13.78 18.58
CA ASN A 171 -23.07 13.52 19.45
C ASN A 171 -22.89 12.25 20.30
N ALA A 172 -22.22 11.22 19.76
CA ALA A 172 -22.02 9.96 20.46
C ALA A 172 -20.91 10.00 21.52
N HIS A 173 -19.83 10.74 21.26
CA HIS A 173 -18.61 10.69 22.09
C HIS A 173 -18.14 12.05 22.57
N SER A 174 -18.83 13.12 22.17
CA SER A 174 -18.34 14.49 22.29
C SER A 174 -16.96 14.65 21.63
N LEU A 175 -16.34 15.81 21.76
CA LEU A 175 -14.98 16.05 21.26
C LEU A 175 -13.90 15.52 22.22
N THR A 176 -14.13 14.35 22.80
CA THR A 176 -13.23 13.75 23.80
C THR A 176 -11.87 13.44 23.15
N GLY A 177 -10.80 14.01 23.72
CA GLY A 177 -9.42 13.82 23.23
C GLY A 177 -9.04 14.69 22.03
N MET A 178 -9.87 15.66 21.64
CA MET A 178 -9.51 16.69 20.65
C MET A 178 -8.95 17.92 21.36
N GLU A 179 -7.95 18.56 20.75
CA GLU A 179 -7.45 19.86 21.20
C GLU A 179 -8.23 20.95 20.47
N ILE A 180 -8.93 21.79 21.23
CA ILE A 180 -9.72 22.91 20.69
C ILE A 180 -9.06 24.20 21.18
N SER A 181 -8.61 25.04 20.25
CA SER A 181 -7.97 26.31 20.57
C SER A 181 -8.95 27.27 21.27
N GLY A 182 -8.51 27.88 22.37
CA GLY A 182 -9.28 28.93 23.07
C GLY A 182 -10.51 28.42 23.84
N VAL A 183 -10.45 27.20 24.38
CA VAL A 183 -11.48 26.64 25.28
C VAL A 183 -10.84 25.85 26.42
N ASN A 184 -11.55 25.73 27.54
CA ASN A 184 -11.04 25.11 28.76
C ASN A 184 -10.64 23.64 28.55
N LEU A 185 -9.36 23.35 28.81
CA LEU A 185 -8.82 21.99 28.86
C LEU A 185 -9.60 21.14 29.87
N GLY A 186 -9.98 19.92 29.47
CA GLY A 186 -10.66 18.94 30.35
C GLY A 186 -12.19 19.01 30.35
N LYS A 187 -12.81 19.91 29.57
CA LYS A 187 -14.27 19.94 29.37
C LYS A 187 -14.67 19.18 28.10
N THR A 188 -15.81 18.49 28.16
CA THR A 188 -16.37 17.71 27.06
C THR A 188 -17.37 18.56 26.27
N TYR A 189 -17.17 18.71 24.96
CA TYR A 189 -17.97 19.57 24.09
C TYR A 189 -18.84 18.78 23.11
N LYS A 190 -20.11 19.15 22.99
CA LYS A 190 -21.13 18.53 22.14
C LYS A 190 -21.37 19.36 20.87
N MET A 191 -22.19 18.84 19.96
CA MET A 191 -22.52 19.52 18.71
C MET A 191 -23.26 20.86 18.94
N SER A 192 -24.09 20.94 19.98
CA SER A 192 -24.77 22.19 20.36
C SER A 192 -23.79 23.31 20.73
N ASP A 193 -22.66 22.97 21.37
CA ASP A 193 -21.61 23.96 21.68
C ASP A 193 -20.96 24.48 20.40
N VAL A 194 -20.70 23.58 19.43
CA VAL A 194 -20.15 23.93 18.12
C VAL A 194 -21.11 24.84 17.36
N GLU A 195 -22.41 24.55 17.37
CA GLU A 195 -23.45 25.39 16.76
C GLU A 195 -23.54 26.76 17.43
N SER A 196 -23.47 26.81 18.77
CA SER A 196 -23.42 28.08 19.53
C SER A 196 -22.21 28.92 19.12
N TRP A 197 -21.01 28.33 19.06
CA TRP A 197 -19.79 29.03 18.66
C TRP A 197 -19.87 29.57 17.23
N ILE A 198 -20.51 28.84 16.32
CA ILE A 198 -20.74 29.34 14.95
C ILE A 198 -21.76 30.48 14.97
N GLY A 199 -22.86 30.36 15.72
CA GLY A 199 -23.88 31.40 15.85
C GLY A 199 -23.38 32.68 16.54
N GLU A 200 -22.45 32.54 17.49
CA GLU A 200 -21.75 33.63 18.18
C GLU A 200 -20.64 34.25 17.32
N GLY A 201 -20.33 33.69 16.15
CA GLY A 201 -19.29 34.18 15.25
C GLY A 201 -17.85 33.81 15.67
N LYS A 202 -17.66 32.90 16.63
CA LYS A 202 -16.32 32.39 17.01
C LYS A 202 -15.68 31.59 15.87
N TYR A 203 -16.49 30.90 15.07
CA TYR A 203 -16.07 30.23 13.83
C TYR A 203 -17.03 30.61 12.71
N ALA A 204 -16.52 30.95 11.52
CA ALA A 204 -17.36 31.36 10.40
C ALA A 204 -18.19 30.19 9.82
N SER A 205 -17.69 28.96 9.93
CA SER A 205 -18.37 27.76 9.45
C SER A 205 -17.97 26.52 10.24
N PHE A 206 -18.67 25.41 10.00
CA PHE A 206 -18.27 24.10 10.54
C PHE A 206 -16.91 23.64 10.03
N PHE A 207 -16.52 24.05 8.81
CA PHE A 207 -15.19 23.77 8.29
C PHE A 207 -14.12 24.53 9.08
N ASP A 208 -14.32 25.81 9.35
CA ASP A 208 -13.35 26.61 10.12
C ASP A 208 -13.17 26.06 11.54
N PHE A 209 -14.27 25.63 12.15
CA PHE A 209 -14.23 24.87 13.40
C PHE A 209 -13.40 23.59 13.24
N HIS A 210 -13.71 22.74 12.25
CA HIS A 210 -13.01 21.47 12.00
C HIS A 210 -11.50 21.66 11.77
N SER A 211 -11.12 22.68 11.01
CA SER A 211 -9.73 23.02 10.69
C SER A 211 -8.96 23.53 11.90
N SER A 212 -9.65 24.14 12.87
CA SER A 212 -9.03 24.58 14.14
C SER A 212 -8.69 23.45 15.11
N LEU A 213 -9.19 22.23 14.87
CA LEU A 213 -9.00 21.10 15.77
C LEU A 213 -7.60 20.49 15.64
N GLY A 214 -6.89 20.38 16.75
CA GLY A 214 -5.63 19.63 16.86
C GLY A 214 -5.85 18.17 17.21
N PHE A 215 -4.89 17.30 16.88
CA PHE A 215 -4.92 15.89 17.27
C PHE A 215 -4.40 15.73 18.71
N GLY A 216 -5.26 15.36 19.66
CA GLY A 216 -4.79 14.95 20.99
C GLY A 216 -4.13 13.56 20.95
N LYS A 217 -3.52 13.15 22.07
CA LYS A 217 -2.77 11.87 22.19
C LYS A 217 -3.61 10.59 22.00
N GLN A 218 -4.95 10.68 21.93
CA GLN A 218 -5.86 9.53 21.81
C GLN A 218 -6.40 9.34 20.38
N ARG A 219 -6.47 8.08 19.91
CA ARG A 219 -7.08 7.71 18.61
C ARG A 219 -8.61 7.73 18.67
N SER A 220 -9.21 8.92 18.79
CA SER A 220 -10.67 9.08 18.70
C SER A 220 -11.17 8.76 17.29
N ASP A 221 -12.45 8.38 17.15
CA ASP A 221 -13.04 8.14 15.83
C ASP A 221 -13.11 9.42 14.98
N TYR A 222 -13.28 10.58 15.63
CA TYR A 222 -13.17 11.88 14.97
C TYR A 222 -11.76 12.10 14.44
N GLY A 223 -10.72 11.83 15.24
CA GLY A 223 -9.33 11.97 14.83
C GLY A 223 -8.95 11.05 13.67
N LYS A 224 -9.43 9.80 13.67
CA LYS A 224 -9.25 8.87 12.55
C LYS A 224 -9.89 9.40 11.27
N LEU A 225 -11.11 9.90 11.35
CA LEU A 225 -11.80 10.47 10.20
C LEU A 225 -11.11 11.74 9.72
N LYS A 226 -10.83 12.70 10.62
CA LYS A 226 -10.12 13.95 10.33
C LYS A 226 -8.81 13.70 9.60
N GLN A 227 -8.01 12.73 10.04
CA GLN A 227 -6.77 12.38 9.35
C GLN A 227 -6.99 12.00 7.88
N GLN A 228 -8.06 11.26 7.57
CA GLN A 228 -8.37 10.89 6.18
C GLN A 228 -8.94 12.06 5.37
N LEU A 229 -9.70 12.96 5.99
CA LEU A 229 -10.30 14.12 5.30
C LEU A 229 -9.27 15.22 5.02
N ASP A 230 -8.32 15.39 5.93
CA ASP A 230 -7.30 16.43 5.89
C ASP A 230 -6.15 16.07 4.95
N GLN A 231 -5.71 14.82 4.92
CA GLN A 231 -4.57 14.38 4.11
C GLN A 231 -4.93 14.21 2.64
N VAL A 232 -4.81 15.28 1.86
CA VAL A 232 -5.10 15.29 0.42
C VAL A 232 -4.07 14.44 -0.35
N PRO A 233 -4.49 13.48 -1.19
CA PRO A 233 -3.56 12.72 -2.03
C PRO A 233 -2.92 13.61 -3.11
N VAL A 234 -1.60 13.55 -3.24
CA VAL A 234 -0.81 14.30 -4.23
C VAL A 234 0.03 13.31 -5.04
N PHE A 235 -0.23 13.18 -6.34
CA PHE A 235 0.40 12.17 -7.19
C PHE A 235 1.40 12.77 -8.18
N GLY A 236 2.54 12.11 -8.32
CA GLY A 236 3.37 12.25 -9.52
C GLY A 236 3.56 10.90 -10.21
N PHE A 237 4.21 10.89 -11.38
CA PHE A 237 4.50 9.68 -12.13
C PHE A 237 5.99 9.34 -12.06
N ASN A 238 6.35 8.19 -11.48
CA ASN A 238 7.74 7.78 -11.28
C ASN A 238 8.55 8.76 -10.40
N SER A 239 7.85 9.58 -9.62
CA SER A 239 8.43 10.60 -8.74
C SER A 239 9.31 10.02 -7.65
N GLY A 240 8.99 8.83 -7.13
CA GLY A 240 9.81 8.16 -6.12
C GLY A 240 11.23 7.87 -6.59
N ARG A 241 11.42 7.71 -7.92
CA ARG A 241 12.73 7.47 -8.54
C ARG A 241 13.37 8.73 -9.12
N TYR A 242 12.58 9.64 -9.68
CA TYR A 242 13.10 10.84 -10.34
C TYR A 242 12.78 12.13 -9.55
N ASP A 243 11.55 12.63 -9.59
CA ASP A 243 11.19 13.96 -9.07
C ASP A 243 11.59 14.18 -7.62
N ILE A 244 11.31 13.21 -6.73
CA ILE A 244 11.69 13.31 -5.32
C ILE A 244 13.22 13.37 -5.19
N ASN A 245 13.98 12.65 -6.01
CA ASN A 245 15.44 12.74 -6.02
C ASN A 245 15.95 14.05 -6.59
N LEU A 246 15.24 14.65 -7.54
CA LEU A 246 15.53 15.97 -8.11
C LEU A 246 15.35 17.08 -7.06
N ILE A 247 14.30 16.99 -6.23
CA ILE A 247 13.93 18.06 -5.30
C ILE A 247 14.33 17.82 -3.85
N LYS A 248 14.78 16.62 -3.46
CA LYS A 248 15.03 16.23 -2.05
C LYS A 248 15.92 17.19 -1.27
N LYS A 249 16.85 17.88 -1.94
CA LYS A 249 17.80 18.81 -1.31
C LYS A 249 17.06 19.96 -0.61
N ASP A 250 16.05 20.50 -1.28
CA ASP A 250 15.28 21.66 -0.80
C ASP A 250 13.90 21.26 -0.26
N LEU A 251 13.38 20.08 -0.63
CA LEU A 251 12.07 19.56 -0.23
C LEU A 251 11.83 19.65 1.29
N PHE A 252 12.76 19.13 2.08
CA PHE A 252 12.61 19.10 3.54
C PHE A 252 12.81 20.47 4.18
N ALA A 253 13.54 21.38 3.52
CA ALA A 253 13.68 22.76 3.96
C ALA A 253 12.39 23.57 3.71
N VAL A 254 11.63 23.24 2.65
CA VAL A 254 10.36 23.90 2.32
C VAL A 254 9.19 23.30 3.10
N ILE A 255 9.06 21.97 3.15
CA ILE A 255 7.97 21.32 3.89
C ILE A 255 8.18 21.42 5.41
N GLY A 256 9.43 21.40 5.87
CA GLY A 256 9.78 21.31 7.28
C GLY A 256 9.68 19.87 7.81
N THR A 257 10.77 19.34 8.35
CA THR A 257 10.84 17.94 8.81
C THR A 257 9.84 17.61 9.93
N ASP A 258 9.48 18.59 10.75
CA ASP A 258 8.52 18.41 11.85
C ASP A 258 7.07 18.19 11.37
N ASN A 259 6.78 18.58 10.12
CA ASN A 259 5.47 18.38 9.49
C ASN A 259 5.30 16.95 8.94
N ILE A 260 6.39 16.21 8.74
CA ILE A 260 6.35 14.84 8.23
C ILE A 260 5.79 13.89 9.31
N LYS A 261 4.66 13.25 9.01
CA LYS A 261 4.00 12.27 9.89
C LYS A 261 4.45 10.84 9.61
N SER A 262 4.65 10.49 8.34
CA SER A 262 5.14 9.16 7.97
C SER A 262 5.82 9.17 6.60
N VAL A 263 6.75 8.23 6.41
CA VAL A 263 7.44 7.98 5.14
C VAL A 263 7.52 6.48 4.91
N ILE A 264 7.18 6.03 3.71
CA ILE A 264 7.34 4.63 3.27
C ILE A 264 8.33 4.62 2.10
N LYS A 265 9.37 3.80 2.21
CA LYS A 265 10.46 3.70 1.22
C LYS A 265 10.81 2.24 0.96
N ASN A 266 10.85 1.82 -0.30
CA ASN A 266 11.29 0.48 -0.70
C ASN A 266 11.64 0.35 -2.22
N PRO A 267 12.90 0.43 -2.66
CA PRO A 267 13.98 1.27 -2.11
C PRO A 267 13.77 2.77 -2.43
N SER A 268 12.83 3.11 -3.32
CA SER A 268 12.40 4.48 -3.63
C SER A 268 11.30 4.96 -2.68
N TYR A 269 11.06 6.28 -2.62
CA TYR A 269 9.95 6.83 -1.85
C TYR A 269 8.61 6.38 -2.46
N MET A 270 7.80 5.67 -1.68
CA MET A 270 6.47 5.23 -2.10
C MET A 270 5.38 6.17 -1.57
N CYS A 271 5.59 6.71 -0.36
CA CYS A 271 4.65 7.62 0.29
C CYS A 271 5.40 8.57 1.23
N MET A 272 5.04 9.86 1.21
CA MET A 272 5.42 10.85 2.21
C MET A 272 4.15 11.58 2.66
N ALA A 273 3.81 11.49 3.95
CA ALA A 273 2.60 12.09 4.49
C ALA A 273 2.92 13.19 5.50
N THR A 274 2.24 14.32 5.36
CA THR A 274 2.17 15.42 6.34
C THR A 274 0.81 15.38 7.04
N SER A 275 0.42 16.43 7.77
CA SER A 275 -0.95 16.54 8.33
C SER A 275 -2.03 16.79 7.27
N ASP A 276 -1.67 17.39 6.14
CA ASP A 276 -2.56 17.99 5.16
C ASP A 276 -2.39 17.41 3.74
N MET A 277 -1.32 16.67 3.48
CA MET A 277 -1.11 16.00 2.20
C MET A 277 -0.46 14.63 2.36
N LYS A 278 -0.67 13.80 1.34
CA LYS A 278 -0.05 12.48 1.19
C LYS A 278 0.51 12.37 -0.23
N MET A 279 1.81 12.63 -0.36
CA MET A 279 2.53 12.49 -1.62
C MET A 279 2.70 11.00 -1.95
N LEU A 280 2.23 10.61 -3.13
CA LEU A 280 2.19 9.26 -3.65
C LEU A 280 2.77 9.23 -5.07
N ASP A 281 3.16 8.05 -5.52
CA ASP A 281 3.67 7.84 -6.88
C ASP A 281 2.83 6.76 -7.56
N ILE A 282 2.18 7.14 -8.67
CA ILE A 282 1.26 6.26 -9.40
C ILE A 282 1.98 5.06 -10.02
N SER A 283 3.30 5.14 -10.23
CA SER A 283 4.10 4.04 -10.77
C SER A 283 4.09 2.81 -9.85
N ASN A 284 3.81 2.99 -8.55
CA ASN A 284 3.63 1.88 -7.60
C ASN A 284 2.30 1.14 -7.79
N TYR A 285 1.36 1.72 -8.54
CA TYR A 285 0.01 1.18 -8.77
C TYR A 285 -0.12 0.50 -10.14
N VAL A 286 0.98 0.35 -10.87
CA VAL A 286 1.03 -0.26 -12.20
C VAL A 286 2.22 -1.22 -12.31
N PRO A 287 2.26 -2.10 -13.33
CA PRO A 287 3.41 -2.98 -13.55
C PRO A 287 4.72 -2.19 -13.69
N ALA A 288 5.80 -2.76 -13.17
CA ALA A 288 7.13 -2.15 -13.25
C ALA A 288 7.53 -1.88 -14.72
N GLY A 289 8.19 -0.74 -14.96
CA GLY A 289 8.61 -0.33 -16.31
C GLY A 289 7.50 0.26 -17.18
N THR A 290 6.29 0.46 -16.65
CA THR A 290 5.23 1.18 -17.37
C THR A 290 5.63 2.65 -17.52
N SER A 291 5.74 3.12 -18.77
CA SER A 291 5.95 4.55 -19.08
C SER A 291 4.67 5.36 -18.88
N TYR A 292 4.81 6.68 -18.73
CA TYR A 292 3.67 7.58 -18.63
C TYR A 292 2.76 7.51 -19.87
N ASP A 293 3.34 7.52 -21.08
CA ASP A 293 2.58 7.34 -22.33
C ASP A 293 1.79 6.02 -22.38
N LYS A 294 2.39 4.91 -21.93
CA LYS A 294 1.71 3.62 -21.86
C LYS A 294 0.60 3.63 -20.81
N TYR A 295 0.81 4.30 -19.67
CA TYR A 295 -0.21 4.49 -18.65
C TYR A 295 -1.41 5.27 -19.22
N LEU A 296 -1.19 6.44 -19.82
CA LEU A 296 -2.25 7.22 -20.45
C LEU A 296 -2.98 6.44 -21.53
N THR A 297 -2.26 5.75 -22.42
CA THR A 297 -2.87 4.95 -23.49
C THR A 297 -3.73 3.82 -22.93
N THR A 298 -3.30 3.17 -21.84
CA THR A 298 -4.06 2.09 -21.19
C THR A 298 -5.42 2.57 -20.68
N TYR A 299 -5.47 3.75 -20.06
CA TYR A 299 -6.68 4.24 -19.40
C TYR A 299 -7.53 5.20 -20.27
N LEU A 300 -6.94 5.84 -21.29
CA LEU A 300 -7.60 6.85 -22.12
C LEU A 300 -7.68 6.47 -23.62
N GLY A 301 -7.02 5.39 -24.05
CA GLY A 301 -7.10 4.90 -25.43
C GLY A 301 -6.26 5.68 -26.45
N GLY A 302 -5.28 6.46 -25.99
CA GLY A 302 -4.33 7.21 -26.83
C GLY A 302 -4.95 8.35 -27.64
N CYS A 303 -4.13 9.08 -28.40
CA CYS A 303 -4.62 10.12 -29.31
C CYS A 303 -5.36 9.50 -30.52
N LYS A 304 -6.62 9.91 -30.73
CA LYS A 304 -7.46 9.45 -31.85
C LYS A 304 -7.56 10.43 -33.03
N CYS A 305 -6.87 11.57 -32.98
CA CYS A 305 -6.89 12.54 -34.09
C CYS A 305 -6.24 11.93 -35.35
N ASP A 306 -6.85 12.13 -36.52
CA ASP A 306 -6.29 11.68 -37.80
C ASP A 306 -5.00 12.44 -38.14
N ASP A 307 -5.03 13.76 -38.01
CA ASP A 307 -3.86 14.62 -38.14
C ASP A 307 -3.13 14.71 -36.79
N LYS A 308 -1.99 13.99 -36.68
CA LYS A 308 -1.13 14.03 -35.49
C LYS A 308 -0.31 15.32 -35.39
N ILE A 309 -0.03 15.98 -36.52
CA ILE A 309 0.77 17.21 -36.54
C ILE A 309 -0.05 18.33 -35.92
N ARG A 310 -1.29 18.52 -36.39
CA ARG A 310 -2.19 19.59 -35.93
C ARG A 310 -3.07 19.21 -34.74
N CYS A 311 -2.70 18.13 -34.04
CA CYS A 311 -3.45 17.60 -32.91
C CYS A 311 -3.34 18.49 -31.66
N VAL A 312 -4.49 18.96 -31.15
CA VAL A 312 -4.62 19.77 -29.93
C VAL A 312 -5.39 19.07 -28.80
N CYS A 313 -5.66 17.76 -28.94
CA CYS A 313 -6.45 16.99 -27.96
C CYS A 313 -5.70 16.72 -26.63
N ARG A 314 -4.45 17.20 -26.51
CA ARG A 314 -3.56 17.05 -25.34
C ARG A 314 -3.12 15.61 -25.01
N LEU A 315 -3.57 14.62 -25.78
CA LEU A 315 -3.07 13.24 -25.75
C LEU A 315 -2.03 12.96 -26.85
N GLY A 316 -1.76 13.94 -27.70
CA GLY A 316 -0.70 13.86 -28.72
C GLY A 316 0.67 14.12 -28.09
N LYS A 317 1.72 13.59 -28.74
CA LYS A 317 3.12 13.70 -28.29
C LYS A 317 3.52 15.16 -28.04
N GLY A 318 4.00 15.49 -26.85
CA GLY A 318 4.73 16.72 -26.58
C GLY A 318 6.19 16.57 -27.03
N LEU A 319 6.84 17.66 -27.46
CA LEU A 319 8.24 17.67 -27.85
C LEU A 319 8.92 18.86 -27.19
N PHE A 320 10.03 18.62 -26.49
CA PHE A 320 10.78 19.64 -25.76
C PHE A 320 12.30 19.44 -25.98
N PRO A 321 13.07 20.53 -26.20
CA PRO A 321 14.48 20.43 -26.57
C PRO A 321 15.39 20.28 -25.34
N TYR A 322 15.27 19.18 -24.61
CA TYR A 322 15.93 18.93 -23.32
C TYR A 322 17.43 19.28 -23.26
N GLU A 323 18.20 18.80 -24.24
CA GLU A 323 19.66 18.95 -24.25
C GLU A 323 20.10 20.37 -24.66
N TYR A 324 19.20 21.16 -25.24
CA TYR A 324 19.42 22.57 -25.55
C TYR A 324 19.21 23.47 -24.31
N ILE A 325 18.34 23.06 -23.38
CA ILE A 325 18.03 23.81 -22.16
C ILE A 325 19.10 23.54 -21.08
N THR A 326 20.24 24.21 -21.24
CA THR A 326 21.42 24.07 -20.35
C THR A 326 21.52 25.13 -19.27
N ALA A 327 20.75 26.23 -19.38
CA ALA A 327 20.71 27.33 -18.43
C ALA A 327 19.33 28.01 -18.42
N PHE A 328 18.99 28.66 -17.31
CA PHE A 328 17.67 29.29 -17.12
C PHE A 328 17.35 30.39 -18.13
N ASN A 329 18.35 31.19 -18.53
CA ASN A 329 18.19 32.28 -19.48
C ASN A 329 17.80 31.82 -20.90
N VAL A 330 18.05 30.55 -21.26
CA VAL A 330 17.62 29.97 -22.55
C VAL A 330 16.10 30.02 -22.69
N LEU A 331 15.36 29.94 -21.58
CA LEU A 331 13.89 30.01 -21.58
C LEU A 331 13.35 31.37 -22.05
N ASN A 332 14.17 32.43 -22.01
CA ASN A 332 13.78 33.78 -22.46
C ASN A 332 13.92 33.98 -23.97
N GLN A 333 14.49 33.01 -24.70
CA GLN A 333 14.62 33.11 -26.15
C GLN A 333 13.24 33.16 -26.81
N THR A 334 13.07 34.07 -27.77
CA THR A 334 11.77 34.40 -28.40
C THR A 334 11.55 33.72 -29.74
N THR A 335 12.43 32.80 -30.12
CA THR A 335 12.37 32.06 -31.38
C THR A 335 12.36 30.57 -31.10
N ILE A 336 11.63 29.81 -31.92
CA ILE A 336 11.67 28.35 -31.87
C ILE A 336 13.11 27.84 -32.05
N SER A 337 13.52 26.88 -31.22
CA SER A 337 14.85 26.28 -31.31
C SER A 337 15.03 25.56 -32.66
N PRO A 338 16.26 25.54 -33.21
CA PRO A 338 16.52 24.85 -34.48
C PRO A 338 16.20 23.35 -34.35
N LYS A 339 15.89 22.70 -35.47
CA LYS A 339 15.53 21.27 -35.51
C LYS A 339 16.51 20.37 -34.75
N SER A 340 17.81 20.61 -34.89
CA SER A 340 18.87 19.84 -34.20
C SER A 340 18.86 19.98 -32.66
N ALA A 341 18.21 21.00 -32.10
CA ALA A 341 18.09 21.17 -30.65
C ALA A 341 17.16 20.14 -30.00
N PHE A 342 16.36 19.42 -30.79
CA PHE A 342 15.45 18.37 -30.32
C PHE A 342 16.05 16.96 -30.47
N ASP A 343 17.29 16.85 -30.92
CA ASP A 343 17.99 15.58 -30.99
C ASP A 343 18.32 15.08 -29.58
N SER A 344 18.36 13.76 -29.39
CA SER A 344 18.68 13.12 -28.12
C SER A 344 19.96 12.33 -28.25
N ASN A 345 21.04 12.81 -27.63
CA ASN A 345 22.29 12.08 -27.48
C ASN A 345 22.10 10.84 -26.59
N LEU A 346 21.25 10.94 -25.55
CA LEU A 346 20.95 9.80 -24.66
C LEU A 346 20.37 8.60 -25.43
N ARG A 347 19.51 8.85 -26.42
CA ARG A 347 18.88 7.81 -27.25
C ARG A 347 19.59 7.58 -28.58
N GLY A 348 20.52 8.47 -28.96
CA GLY A 348 21.15 8.47 -30.29
C GLY A 348 20.14 8.69 -31.42
N THR A 349 19.13 9.54 -31.21
CA THR A 349 18.03 9.75 -32.15
C THR A 349 17.86 11.22 -32.52
N SER A 350 17.61 11.51 -33.79
CA SER A 350 17.23 12.85 -34.26
C SER A 350 15.72 12.98 -34.45
N ILE A 351 15.21 14.21 -34.33
CA ILE A 351 13.78 14.50 -34.54
C ILE A 351 13.37 14.31 -36.02
N SER A 352 12.18 13.77 -36.26
CA SER A 352 11.63 13.62 -37.62
C SER A 352 11.20 14.97 -38.21
N GLY A 353 10.96 15.02 -39.53
CA GLY A 353 10.37 16.20 -40.18
C GLY A 353 9.00 16.55 -39.60
N ASP A 354 8.10 15.56 -39.57
CA ASP A 354 6.72 15.71 -39.09
C ASP A 354 6.65 16.13 -37.61
N ASP A 355 7.55 15.59 -36.76
CA ASP A 355 7.63 15.99 -35.34
C ASP A 355 8.05 17.46 -35.21
N TYR A 356 8.97 17.95 -36.06
CA TYR A 356 9.37 19.36 -36.04
C TYR A 356 8.28 20.28 -36.61
N GLU A 357 7.55 19.86 -37.65
CA GLU A 357 6.35 20.55 -38.12
C GLU A 357 5.29 20.68 -37.02
N ARG A 358 5.15 19.65 -36.18
CA ARG A 358 4.27 19.70 -35.01
C ARG A 358 4.72 20.76 -33.99
N VAL A 359 6.02 20.88 -33.71
CA VAL A 359 6.52 21.94 -32.81
C VAL A 359 6.19 23.33 -33.38
N LYS A 360 6.41 23.56 -34.68
CA LYS A 360 6.06 24.83 -35.33
C LYS A 360 4.57 25.13 -35.24
N PHE A 361 3.73 24.15 -35.55
CA PHE A 361 2.28 24.28 -35.43
C PHE A 361 1.86 24.67 -34.02
N VAL A 362 2.37 23.97 -32.99
CA VAL A 362 2.04 24.26 -31.58
C VAL A 362 2.52 25.67 -31.19
N TRP A 363 3.73 26.05 -31.59
CA TRP A 363 4.28 27.38 -31.33
C TRP A 363 3.38 28.48 -31.88
N GLU A 364 2.93 28.35 -33.14
CA GLU A 364 2.04 29.30 -33.80
C GLU A 364 0.62 29.26 -33.23
N TYR A 365 0.03 28.06 -33.06
CA TYR A 365 -1.35 27.87 -32.62
C TYR A 365 -1.60 28.39 -31.20
N TYR A 366 -0.63 28.25 -30.31
CA TYR A 366 -0.71 28.77 -28.94
C TYR A 366 -0.08 30.16 -28.77
N GLU A 367 0.31 30.82 -29.88
CA GLU A 367 0.89 32.17 -29.90
C GLU A 367 2.07 32.33 -28.93
N MET A 368 2.97 31.34 -28.91
CA MET A 368 4.09 31.30 -27.99
C MET A 368 5.09 32.43 -28.27
N LYS A 369 5.51 33.14 -27.22
CA LYS A 369 6.44 34.27 -27.32
C LYS A 369 7.86 33.89 -26.92
N SER A 370 8.02 32.76 -26.24
CA SER A 370 9.30 32.33 -25.68
C SER A 370 9.38 30.81 -25.51
N ILE A 371 10.60 30.29 -25.37
CA ILE A 371 10.84 28.88 -25.00
C ILE A 371 10.19 28.54 -23.65
N LYS A 372 10.06 29.52 -22.74
CA LYS A 372 9.30 29.37 -21.50
C LYS A 372 7.82 29.01 -21.75
N ASP A 373 7.19 29.61 -22.76
CA ASP A 373 5.79 29.30 -23.09
C ASP A 373 5.67 27.86 -23.62
N LEU A 374 6.65 27.42 -24.41
CA LEU A 374 6.75 26.01 -24.87
C LEU A 374 6.95 25.05 -23.69
N LEU A 375 7.80 25.39 -22.73
CA LEU A 375 8.01 24.60 -21.50
C LEU A 375 6.71 24.47 -20.70
N ILE A 376 6.00 25.59 -20.47
CA ILE A 376 4.73 25.60 -19.74
C ILE A 376 3.69 24.73 -20.44
N TRP A 377 3.56 24.86 -21.76
CA TRP A 377 2.65 24.03 -22.53
C TRP A 377 3.01 22.55 -22.42
N TYR A 378 4.29 22.21 -22.59
CA TYR A 378 4.79 20.84 -22.53
C TYR A 378 4.53 20.20 -21.17
N ASN A 379 4.97 20.83 -20.07
CA ASN A 379 4.81 20.30 -18.71
C ASN A 379 3.33 20.18 -18.32
N ASN A 380 2.44 21.05 -18.83
CA ASN A 380 0.99 20.92 -18.63
C ASN A 380 0.37 19.70 -19.31
N LEU A 381 0.98 19.16 -20.37
CA LEU A 381 0.51 17.91 -21.01
C LEU A 381 0.67 16.70 -20.09
N ASP A 382 1.55 16.77 -19.10
CA ASP A 382 1.84 15.66 -18.19
C ASP A 382 0.98 15.66 -16.91
N VAL A 383 0.12 16.67 -16.72
CA VAL A 383 -0.80 16.73 -15.58
C VAL A 383 -2.29 16.70 -15.97
N VAL A 384 -2.67 17.30 -17.09
CA VAL A 384 -4.09 17.36 -17.51
C VAL A 384 -4.69 15.97 -17.81
N PRO A 385 -4.13 15.16 -18.72
CA PRO A 385 -4.64 13.81 -18.97
C PRO A 385 -4.38 12.88 -17.77
N PHE A 386 -3.40 13.19 -16.93
CA PHE A 386 -3.07 12.39 -15.75
C PHE A 386 -4.25 12.28 -14.78
N ILE A 387 -4.95 13.39 -14.51
CA ILE A 387 -6.17 13.39 -13.69
C ILE A 387 -7.21 12.40 -14.24
N LYS A 388 -7.45 12.43 -15.55
CA LYS A 388 -8.43 11.56 -16.21
C LYS A 388 -8.02 10.10 -16.13
N ALA A 389 -6.74 9.80 -16.30
CA ALA A 389 -6.20 8.44 -16.19
C ALA A 389 -6.34 7.89 -14.76
N ILE A 390 -6.02 8.68 -13.74
CA ILE A 390 -6.22 8.28 -12.33
C ILE A 390 -7.70 8.04 -12.05
N LYS A 391 -8.60 8.95 -12.48
CA LYS A 391 -10.07 8.76 -12.33
C LYS A 391 -10.51 7.43 -12.95
N ALA A 392 -10.07 7.11 -14.17
CA ALA A 392 -10.37 5.85 -14.84
C ALA A 392 -9.78 4.62 -14.13
N GLN A 393 -8.54 4.70 -13.64
CA GLN A 393 -7.92 3.62 -12.87
C GLN A 393 -8.66 3.33 -11.56
N ARG A 394 -9.18 4.36 -10.89
CA ARG A 394 -9.94 4.18 -9.65
C ARG A 394 -11.23 3.39 -9.84
N GLU A 395 -11.92 3.58 -10.97
CA GLU A 395 -13.12 2.82 -11.29
C GLU A 395 -12.87 1.31 -11.41
N LEU A 396 -11.62 0.87 -11.63
CA LEU A 396 -11.26 -0.54 -11.57
C LEU A 396 -11.31 -1.06 -10.12
N PHE A 397 -10.72 -0.34 -9.17
CA PHE A 397 -10.63 -0.76 -7.77
C PHE A 397 -11.96 -0.61 -7.01
N LYS A 398 -12.80 0.34 -7.40
CA LYS A 398 -14.16 0.46 -6.87
C LYS A 398 -15.02 -0.80 -7.08
N ARG A 399 -14.74 -1.60 -8.12
CA ARG A 399 -15.41 -2.90 -8.35
C ARG A 399 -15.13 -3.93 -7.24
N PHE A 400 -14.10 -3.69 -6.45
CA PHE A 400 -13.72 -4.51 -5.29
C PHE A 400 -14.00 -3.79 -3.96
N ASP A 401 -14.78 -2.70 -3.97
CA ASP A 401 -15.07 -1.85 -2.81
C ASP A 401 -13.82 -1.24 -2.15
N LEU A 402 -12.75 -1.03 -2.92
CA LEU A 402 -11.48 -0.46 -2.44
C LEU A 402 -11.29 0.98 -2.91
N ASP A 403 -10.88 1.86 -1.98
CA ASP A 403 -10.39 3.19 -2.32
C ASP A 403 -8.87 3.13 -2.58
N MET A 404 -8.45 3.43 -3.80
CA MET A 404 -7.05 3.36 -4.22
C MET A 404 -6.10 4.20 -3.36
N PHE A 405 -6.58 5.30 -2.76
CA PHE A 405 -5.76 6.28 -2.03
C PHE A 405 -5.64 5.92 -0.53
N ALA A 406 -6.74 5.42 0.03
CA ALA A 406 -6.84 5.07 1.44
C ALA A 406 -6.47 3.60 1.71
N ASP A 407 -6.77 2.69 0.80
CA ASP A 407 -6.63 1.25 1.04
C ASP A 407 -5.24 0.68 0.72
N GLY A 408 -4.40 1.37 -0.06
CA GLY A 408 -3.05 0.90 -0.37
C GLY A 408 -2.15 1.98 -0.94
N VAL A 409 -0.83 1.78 -0.83
CA VAL A 409 0.20 2.63 -1.44
C VAL A 409 0.89 1.98 -2.65
N SER A 410 0.38 0.82 -3.08
CA SER A 410 0.90 0.06 -4.22
C SER A 410 -0.12 -0.93 -4.76
N LEU A 411 0.06 -1.38 -6.00
CA LEU A 411 -0.75 -2.40 -6.65
C LEU A 411 -0.70 -3.74 -5.88
N PRO A 412 0.47 -4.29 -5.47
CA PRO A 412 0.51 -5.51 -4.66
C PRO A 412 -0.29 -5.39 -3.36
N GLY A 413 -0.22 -4.25 -2.65
CA GLY A 413 -0.99 -4.04 -1.42
C GLY A 413 -2.51 -4.00 -1.65
N LEU A 414 -2.96 -3.43 -2.78
CA LEU A 414 -4.37 -3.47 -3.16
C LEU A 414 -4.80 -4.89 -3.59
N SER A 415 -3.98 -5.58 -4.38
CA SER A 415 -4.25 -6.95 -4.82
C SER A 415 -4.33 -7.94 -3.65
N GLU A 416 -3.45 -7.81 -2.66
CA GLU A 416 -3.49 -8.60 -1.42
C GLU A 416 -4.83 -8.40 -0.68
N LYS A 417 -5.30 -7.15 -0.58
CA LYS A 417 -6.63 -6.86 0.00
C LYS A 417 -7.76 -7.53 -0.76
N VAL A 418 -7.75 -7.45 -2.09
CA VAL A 418 -8.76 -8.12 -2.94
C VAL A 418 -8.74 -9.62 -2.69
N MET A 419 -7.56 -10.26 -2.71
CA MET A 419 -7.40 -11.69 -2.44
C MET A 419 -8.07 -12.09 -1.13
N TYR A 420 -7.72 -11.41 -0.02
CA TYR A 420 -8.31 -11.72 1.27
C TYR A 420 -9.83 -11.44 1.31
N GLN A 421 -10.32 -10.35 0.71
CA GLN A 421 -11.77 -10.08 0.62
C GLN A 421 -12.50 -11.19 -0.12
N THR A 422 -11.95 -11.69 -1.23
CA THR A 422 -12.52 -12.79 -2.00
C THR A 422 -12.65 -14.06 -1.15
N CYS A 423 -11.68 -14.39 -0.31
CA CYS A 423 -11.77 -15.53 0.62
C CYS A 423 -12.98 -15.43 1.56
N PHE A 424 -13.31 -14.23 2.06
CA PHE A 424 -14.45 -14.02 2.95
C PHE A 424 -15.79 -13.86 2.22
N ASN A 425 -15.79 -13.34 1.00
CA ASN A 425 -17.01 -13.19 0.20
C ASN A 425 -17.50 -14.54 -0.35
N ASN A 426 -16.61 -15.52 -0.51
CA ASN A 426 -16.90 -16.84 -1.08
C ASN A 426 -17.02 -17.97 -0.03
N LEU A 427 -17.34 -17.63 1.23
CA LEU A 427 -17.56 -18.61 2.28
C LEU A 427 -18.67 -19.60 1.89
N GLN A 428 -18.37 -20.89 2.00
CA GLN A 428 -19.33 -21.96 1.82
C GLN A 428 -20.18 -22.14 3.07
N TYR A 429 -21.43 -22.55 2.87
CA TYR A 429 -22.36 -22.81 3.97
C TYR A 429 -22.56 -24.32 4.14
N PRO A 430 -22.67 -24.81 5.39
CA PRO A 430 -22.99 -26.21 5.64
C PRO A 430 -24.30 -26.64 4.97
N ASP A 431 -24.36 -27.91 4.54
CA ASP A 431 -25.56 -28.51 3.97
C ASP A 431 -26.73 -28.45 4.98
N LYS A 432 -27.92 -28.09 4.47
CA LYS A 432 -29.17 -27.96 5.23
C LYS A 432 -30.17 -29.08 4.93
N LYS A 433 -29.70 -30.20 4.37
CA LYS A 433 -30.49 -31.43 4.22
C LYS A 433 -30.99 -31.92 5.57
N GLN A 434 -32.27 -32.28 5.61
CA GLN A 434 -32.93 -32.76 6.80
C GLN A 434 -32.28 -34.04 7.34
N ALA A 435 -32.11 -34.13 8.66
CA ALA A 435 -31.65 -35.34 9.33
C ALA A 435 -32.83 -36.21 9.78
N ASN A 436 -32.53 -37.42 10.24
CA ASN A 436 -33.53 -38.38 10.70
C ASN A 436 -34.35 -37.81 11.86
N ALA A 437 -35.66 -38.01 11.82
CA ALA A 437 -36.56 -37.52 12.86
C ALA A 437 -36.35 -38.26 14.19
N PHE A 438 -36.42 -37.53 15.29
CA PHE A 438 -36.39 -38.08 16.65
C PHE A 438 -37.10 -37.13 17.62
N GLN A 439 -37.48 -37.65 18.79
CA GLN A 439 -38.06 -36.88 19.88
C GLN A 439 -36.97 -36.38 20.83
N PHE A 440 -37.09 -35.15 21.32
CA PHE A 440 -36.14 -34.56 22.25
C PHE A 440 -36.08 -35.38 23.55
N PRO A 441 -34.88 -35.73 24.06
CA PRO A 441 -34.73 -36.61 25.20
C PRO A 441 -35.22 -35.96 26.51
N ALA A 442 -36.36 -36.44 27.03
CA ALA A 442 -36.98 -35.95 28.26
C ALA A 442 -36.03 -35.90 29.47
N LYS A 443 -35.08 -36.86 29.56
CA LYS A 443 -34.06 -36.92 30.61
C LYS A 443 -33.20 -35.64 30.75
N ARG A 444 -33.06 -34.83 29.70
CA ARG A 444 -32.28 -33.58 29.73
C ARG A 444 -33.00 -32.43 30.44
N MET A 445 -34.32 -32.49 30.59
CA MET A 445 -35.13 -31.40 31.16
C MET A 445 -34.73 -31.05 32.60
N GLY A 446 -34.45 -32.06 33.43
CA GLY A 446 -34.03 -31.85 34.82
C GLY A 446 -32.76 -31.01 34.93
N GLY A 447 -31.79 -31.24 34.04
CA GLY A 447 -30.53 -30.48 34.02
C GLY A 447 -30.75 -28.98 33.74
N TYR A 448 -31.61 -28.64 32.78
CA TYR A 448 -31.90 -27.24 32.45
C TYR A 448 -32.64 -26.52 33.59
N LYS A 449 -33.59 -27.21 34.23
CA LYS A 449 -34.33 -26.67 35.40
C LYS A 449 -33.39 -26.32 36.55
N ILE A 450 -32.43 -27.20 36.85
CA ILE A 450 -31.40 -26.97 37.89
C ILE A 450 -30.49 -25.79 37.52
N GLN A 451 -30.05 -25.70 36.26
CA GLN A 451 -29.21 -24.61 35.78
C GLN A 451 -29.87 -23.24 35.91
N ASP A 452 -31.14 -23.12 35.56
CA ASP A 452 -31.86 -21.87 35.65
C ASP A 452 -32.19 -21.50 37.09
N ALA A 453 -32.57 -22.47 37.92
CA ALA A 453 -32.76 -22.24 39.36
C ALA A 453 -31.47 -21.71 40.03
N LYS A 454 -30.31 -22.33 39.75
CA LYS A 454 -29.01 -21.88 40.27
C LYS A 454 -28.66 -20.45 39.83
N ALA A 455 -29.01 -20.10 38.60
CA ALA A 455 -28.78 -18.77 38.04
C ALA A 455 -29.91 -17.77 38.28
N LYS A 456 -30.93 -18.12 39.09
CA LYS A 456 -32.12 -17.29 39.37
C LYS A 456 -32.88 -16.85 38.11
N ARG A 457 -32.98 -17.72 37.10
CA ARG A 457 -33.72 -17.49 35.85
C ARG A 457 -35.03 -18.26 35.83
N LYS A 458 -36.02 -17.76 35.07
CA LYS A 458 -37.31 -18.43 34.87
C LYS A 458 -37.14 -19.67 33.97
N PHE A 459 -37.77 -20.77 34.37
CA PHE A 459 -37.88 -21.99 33.57
C PHE A 459 -39.33 -22.18 33.14
N GLY A 460 -39.57 -22.45 31.86
CA GLY A 460 -40.91 -22.61 31.31
C GLY A 460 -40.94 -23.22 29.91
N MET A 461 -39.89 -23.95 29.50
CA MET A 461 -39.90 -24.65 28.21
C MET A 461 -40.61 -25.99 28.30
N THR A 462 -41.26 -26.41 27.20
CA THR A 462 -41.99 -27.69 27.12
C THR A 462 -41.32 -28.67 26.15
N LEU A 463 -41.52 -29.99 26.36
CA LEU A 463 -41.01 -31.01 25.43
C LEU A 463 -41.64 -30.87 24.04
N ASP A 464 -42.94 -30.57 23.97
CA ASP A 464 -43.65 -30.35 22.71
C ASP A 464 -43.09 -29.17 21.93
N HIS A 465 -42.70 -28.09 22.62
CA HIS A 465 -42.01 -26.96 22.00
C HIS A 465 -40.64 -27.38 21.45
N LEU A 466 -39.85 -28.15 22.19
CA LEU A 466 -38.55 -28.65 21.73
C LEU A 466 -38.68 -29.57 20.49
N ASN A 467 -39.69 -30.44 20.47
CA ASN A 467 -39.98 -31.30 19.32
C ASN A 467 -40.43 -30.49 18.10
N THR A 468 -41.26 -29.46 18.32
CA THR A 468 -41.64 -28.50 17.28
C THR A 468 -40.42 -27.78 16.72
N LEU A 469 -39.49 -27.35 17.57
CA LEU A 469 -38.24 -26.70 17.13
C LEU A 469 -37.33 -27.67 16.37
N LEU A 470 -37.23 -28.94 16.79
CA LEU A 470 -36.48 -29.97 16.06
C LEU A 470 -36.99 -30.12 14.62
N GLN A 471 -38.31 -30.24 14.44
CA GLN A 471 -38.92 -30.33 13.12
C GLN A 471 -38.68 -29.07 12.29
N LYS A 472 -38.90 -27.88 12.88
CA LYS A 472 -38.65 -26.58 12.21
C LYS A 472 -37.19 -26.41 11.80
N GLN A 473 -36.25 -26.93 12.58
CA GLN A 473 -34.82 -26.90 12.30
C GLN A 473 -34.33 -28.09 11.46
N LYS A 474 -35.24 -28.92 10.93
CA LYS A 474 -34.91 -30.11 10.13
C LYS A 474 -33.96 -31.08 10.84
N TYR A 475 -34.04 -31.15 12.17
CA TYR A 475 -33.19 -31.97 13.02
C TYR A 475 -31.68 -31.63 12.89
N LEU A 476 -31.36 -30.37 12.57
CA LEU A 476 -30.01 -29.85 12.49
C LEU A 476 -29.70 -28.90 13.66
N CYS A 477 -28.43 -28.85 14.05
CA CYS A 477 -27.95 -27.86 15.00
C CYS A 477 -28.17 -26.45 14.46
N GLY A 478 -28.86 -25.60 15.22
CA GLY A 478 -29.11 -24.21 14.84
C GLY A 478 -27.87 -23.30 14.83
N LEU A 479 -26.68 -23.83 15.16
CA LEU A 479 -25.41 -23.10 15.21
C LEU A 479 -24.41 -23.58 14.15
N CYS A 480 -24.13 -24.88 14.07
CA CYS A 480 -23.17 -25.45 13.12
C CYS A 480 -23.80 -26.31 12.01
N TYR A 481 -25.13 -26.48 12.02
CA TYR A 481 -25.87 -27.32 11.07
C TYR A 481 -25.48 -28.81 11.04
N CYS A 482 -24.72 -29.31 12.01
CA CYS A 482 -24.49 -30.76 12.12
C CYS A 482 -25.81 -31.50 12.35
N ARG A 483 -25.91 -32.72 11.82
CA ARG A 483 -27.06 -33.60 12.03
C ARG A 483 -27.19 -33.93 13.51
N LEU A 484 -28.40 -33.79 14.05
CA LEU A 484 -28.67 -34.10 15.44
C LEU A 484 -29.25 -35.51 15.59
N THR A 485 -29.04 -36.05 16.78
CA THR A 485 -29.60 -37.29 17.30
C THR A 485 -30.11 -37.01 18.72
N ALA A 486 -30.87 -37.93 19.30
CA ALA A 486 -31.31 -37.82 20.68
C ALA A 486 -30.14 -37.61 21.67
N ASP A 487 -28.97 -38.17 21.39
CA ASP A 487 -27.81 -38.03 22.26
C ASP A 487 -27.04 -36.73 22.05
N THR A 488 -27.10 -36.14 20.87
CA THR A 488 -26.31 -34.94 20.53
C THR A 488 -27.08 -33.64 20.65
N ALA A 489 -28.43 -33.68 20.67
CA ALA A 489 -29.27 -32.50 20.77
C ALA A 489 -29.26 -31.84 22.16
N SER A 490 -29.36 -30.51 22.17
CA SER A 490 -29.40 -29.66 23.35
C SER A 490 -30.36 -28.50 23.13
N ALA A 491 -30.97 -27.99 24.21
CA ALA A 491 -31.67 -26.73 24.21
C ALA A 491 -30.68 -25.62 24.58
N ASP A 492 -30.45 -24.67 23.68
CA ASP A 492 -29.57 -23.53 23.90
C ASP A 492 -30.41 -22.24 24.01
N ARG A 493 -30.04 -21.36 24.93
CA ARG A 493 -30.77 -20.12 25.20
C ARG A 493 -30.41 -19.07 24.17
N ILE A 494 -31.38 -18.50 23.46
CA ILE A 494 -31.14 -17.42 22.50
C ILE A 494 -30.50 -16.21 23.21
N ASN A 495 -31.08 -15.80 24.33
CA ASN A 495 -30.55 -14.81 25.25
C ASN A 495 -30.12 -15.49 26.55
N ASN A 496 -28.82 -15.43 26.87
CA ASN A 496 -28.26 -16.06 28.06
C ASN A 496 -28.70 -15.40 29.38
N ASN A 497 -29.23 -14.17 29.34
CA ASN A 497 -29.78 -13.48 30.51
C ASN A 497 -31.20 -13.96 30.86
N LEU A 498 -31.89 -14.58 29.92
CA LEU A 498 -33.20 -15.21 30.13
C LEU A 498 -33.00 -16.71 30.39
N GLY A 499 -33.93 -17.34 31.10
CA GLY A 499 -33.87 -18.79 31.31
C GLY A 499 -34.44 -19.57 30.13
N HIS A 500 -34.59 -20.87 30.30
CA HIS A 500 -35.18 -21.74 29.29
C HIS A 500 -36.70 -21.61 29.32
N ILE A 501 -37.22 -20.71 28.48
CA ILE A 501 -38.64 -20.45 28.26
C ILE A 501 -38.96 -20.59 26.78
N ASP A 502 -40.18 -20.99 26.45
CA ASP A 502 -40.63 -21.06 25.05
C ASP A 502 -40.43 -19.70 24.37
N GLY A 503 -39.88 -19.71 23.15
CA GLY A 503 -39.46 -18.50 22.42
C GLY A 503 -38.04 -17.99 22.72
N ASN A 504 -37.36 -18.47 23.77
CA ASN A 504 -35.94 -18.19 24.05
C ASN A 504 -35.03 -19.40 23.77
N ILE A 505 -35.50 -20.41 23.03
CA ILE A 505 -34.73 -21.64 22.78
C ILE A 505 -34.36 -21.78 21.30
N LEU A 506 -33.12 -22.17 21.07
CA LEU A 506 -32.59 -22.68 19.81
C LEU A 506 -32.14 -24.13 20.04
N ILE A 507 -32.52 -25.07 19.18
CA ILE A 507 -31.97 -26.42 19.29
C ILE A 507 -30.54 -26.40 18.75
N SER A 508 -29.57 -26.85 19.54
CA SER A 508 -28.16 -26.93 19.15
C SER A 508 -27.59 -28.33 19.42
N CYS A 509 -26.36 -28.60 19.00
CA CYS A 509 -25.66 -29.77 19.50
C CYS A 509 -24.99 -29.43 20.83
N VAL A 510 -24.81 -30.43 21.70
CA VAL A 510 -24.17 -30.25 23.02
C VAL A 510 -22.82 -29.53 22.90
N LYS A 511 -21.99 -29.92 21.92
CA LYS A 511 -20.68 -29.29 21.68
C LYS A 511 -20.79 -27.78 21.43
N CYS A 512 -21.76 -27.34 20.62
CA CYS A 512 -21.96 -25.93 20.34
C CYS A 512 -22.52 -25.17 21.54
N ASN A 513 -23.50 -25.74 22.26
CA ASN A 513 -24.07 -25.11 23.46
C ASN A 513 -22.97 -24.83 24.50
N THR A 514 -22.13 -25.83 24.78
CA THR A 514 -21.02 -25.69 25.72
C THR A 514 -19.97 -24.69 25.24
N ALA A 515 -19.61 -24.73 23.95
CA ALA A 515 -18.58 -23.86 23.39
C ALA A 515 -19.03 -22.39 23.23
N ARG A 516 -20.34 -22.12 23.08
CA ARG A 516 -20.86 -20.76 22.89
C ARG A 516 -20.68 -19.88 24.11
N LYS A 517 -20.73 -20.46 25.31
CA LYS A 517 -20.66 -19.72 26.58
C LYS A 517 -21.65 -18.54 26.57
N ASP A 518 -21.15 -17.31 26.66
CA ASP A 518 -21.88 -16.05 26.66
C ASP A 518 -21.94 -15.36 25.29
N MET A 519 -21.27 -15.89 24.25
CA MET A 519 -21.25 -15.31 22.91
C MET A 519 -22.67 -15.20 22.32
N SER A 520 -22.93 -14.10 21.60
CA SER A 520 -24.17 -13.93 20.87
C SER A 520 -24.35 -15.03 19.81
N LEU A 521 -25.60 -15.40 19.52
CA LEU A 521 -25.89 -16.40 18.48
C LEU A 521 -25.28 -16.01 17.12
N GLY A 522 -25.38 -14.74 16.73
CA GLY A 522 -24.82 -14.25 15.47
C GLY A 522 -23.30 -14.39 15.43
N GLY A 523 -22.61 -13.95 16.50
CA GLY A 523 -21.16 -14.07 16.60
C GLY A 523 -20.68 -15.51 16.59
N PHE A 524 -21.36 -16.41 17.30
CA PHE A 524 -20.99 -17.82 17.34
C PHE A 524 -21.31 -18.56 16.04
N ARG A 525 -22.44 -18.26 15.37
CA ARG A 525 -22.74 -18.78 14.03
C ARG A 525 -21.68 -18.37 13.02
N TYR A 526 -21.27 -17.10 13.04
CA TYR A 526 -20.21 -16.64 12.17
C TYR A 526 -18.88 -17.32 12.49
N LYS A 527 -18.53 -17.51 13.77
CA LYS A 527 -17.38 -18.32 14.18
C LYS A 527 -17.45 -19.74 13.60
N LYS A 528 -18.61 -20.41 13.69
CA LYS A 528 -18.81 -21.75 13.11
C LYS A 528 -18.75 -21.77 11.59
N LEU A 529 -19.19 -20.72 10.92
CA LEU A 529 -19.04 -20.57 9.48
C LEU A 529 -17.56 -20.47 9.09
N LEU A 530 -16.76 -19.72 9.85
CA LEU A 530 -15.31 -19.63 9.62
C LEU A 530 -14.59 -20.95 9.92
N GLU A 531 -14.97 -21.65 10.99
CA GLU A 531 -14.45 -23.01 11.27
C GLU A 531 -14.78 -23.99 10.14
N PHE A 532 -15.99 -23.93 9.59
CA PHE A 532 -16.42 -24.77 8.45
C PHE A 532 -15.61 -24.50 7.17
N ASN A 533 -15.12 -23.26 6.99
CA ASN A 533 -14.27 -22.87 5.87
C ASN A 533 -12.79 -22.79 6.28
N SER A 534 -12.39 -23.46 7.35
CA SER A 534 -11.04 -23.32 7.89
C SER A 534 -9.96 -23.68 6.88
N ASP A 535 -10.20 -24.69 6.03
CA ASP A 535 -9.34 -25.12 4.92
C ASP A 535 -9.23 -24.09 3.77
N ARG A 536 -10.08 -23.07 3.73
CA ARG A 536 -10.14 -22.03 2.68
C ARG A 536 -9.70 -20.65 3.16
N LEU A 537 -9.29 -20.55 4.42
CA LEU A 537 -8.93 -19.29 5.09
C LEU A 537 -7.48 -19.34 5.54
N VAL A 538 -6.79 -18.20 5.46
CA VAL A 538 -5.39 -18.10 5.89
C VAL A 538 -5.34 -17.76 7.38
N TYR A 539 -4.57 -18.52 8.16
CA TYR A 539 -4.35 -18.28 9.59
C TYR A 539 -2.96 -17.69 9.83
N SER A 540 -2.87 -16.78 10.81
CA SER A 540 -1.59 -16.32 11.34
C SER A 540 -0.86 -17.47 12.04
N ILE A 541 0.45 -17.53 11.89
CA ILE A 541 1.30 -18.43 12.68
C ILE A 541 1.26 -17.97 14.13
N ASP A 542 0.82 -18.84 15.03
CA ASP A 542 0.69 -18.61 16.47
C ASP A 542 1.93 -19.11 17.23
N ARG A 543 1.91 -18.97 18.55
CA ARG A 543 3.02 -19.41 19.41
C ARG A 543 3.20 -20.93 19.37
N GLU A 544 2.13 -21.70 19.13
CA GLU A 544 2.16 -23.16 19.03
C GLU A 544 2.97 -23.60 17.80
N GLU A 545 2.69 -23.01 16.63
CA GLU A 545 3.31 -23.37 15.34
C GLU A 545 4.50 -22.47 14.95
N LYS A 546 5.13 -21.79 15.91
CA LYS A 546 6.20 -20.80 15.65
C LYS A 546 7.45 -21.40 15.00
N ASP A 547 7.69 -22.69 15.18
CA ASP A 547 8.83 -23.40 14.59
C ASP A 547 8.67 -23.56 13.07
N ILE A 548 7.43 -23.71 12.59
CA ILE A 548 7.11 -23.71 11.15
C ILE A 548 7.54 -22.39 10.50
N TYR A 549 7.35 -21.25 11.18
CA TYR A 549 7.81 -19.95 10.67
C TYR A 549 9.32 -19.95 10.40
N ALA A 550 10.13 -20.46 11.35
CA ALA A 550 11.58 -20.53 11.19
C ALA A 550 11.97 -21.43 10.01
N LYS A 551 11.33 -22.60 9.88
CA LYS A 551 11.55 -23.53 8.75
C LYS A 551 11.19 -22.90 7.41
N MET A 552 10.03 -22.27 7.30
CA MET A 552 9.60 -21.58 6.08
C MET A 552 10.56 -20.44 5.75
N LYS A 553 10.86 -19.57 6.71
CA LYS A 553 11.76 -18.42 6.52
C LYS A 553 13.16 -18.82 6.05
N ALA A 554 13.71 -19.91 6.58
CA ALA A 554 15.01 -20.44 6.15
C ALA A 554 15.00 -20.94 4.69
N ASN A 555 13.83 -21.36 4.19
CA ASN A 555 13.67 -21.97 2.86
C ASN A 555 12.96 -21.07 1.84
N ILE A 556 12.48 -19.89 2.24
CA ILE A 556 11.96 -18.89 1.31
C ILE A 556 13.13 -18.34 0.48
N ALA A 557 13.05 -18.56 -0.83
CA ALA A 557 13.92 -17.94 -1.82
C ALA A 557 13.18 -16.79 -2.51
N GLY A 558 13.92 -15.75 -2.89
CA GLY A 558 13.40 -14.68 -3.75
C GLY A 558 13.29 -15.12 -5.21
N GLY A 559 13.23 -14.14 -6.11
CA GLY A 559 13.31 -14.40 -7.55
C GLY A 559 14.62 -15.11 -7.92
N PRO A 560 14.60 -16.13 -8.80
CA PRO A 560 15.80 -16.88 -9.14
C PRO A 560 16.82 -16.00 -9.84
N SER A 561 17.97 -15.79 -9.20
CA SER A 561 19.15 -15.15 -9.80
C SER A 561 20.10 -16.23 -10.29
N ILE A 562 20.05 -16.51 -11.59
CA ILE A 562 20.76 -17.64 -12.22
C ILE A 562 22.04 -17.13 -12.87
N ILE A 563 23.16 -17.79 -12.60
CA ILE A 563 24.40 -17.58 -13.35
C ILE A 563 24.39 -18.48 -14.57
N PHE A 564 24.29 -17.87 -15.74
CA PHE A 564 24.40 -18.59 -16.99
C PHE A 564 25.87 -18.72 -17.37
N ASN A 565 26.40 -19.95 -17.39
CA ASN A 565 27.74 -20.24 -17.91
C ASN A 565 27.82 -20.13 -19.44
N ARG A 566 26.65 -20.05 -20.09
CA ARG A 566 26.52 -19.95 -21.54
C ARG A 566 26.54 -18.50 -22.01
N TYR A 567 27.60 -18.14 -22.73
CA TYR A 567 27.68 -16.89 -23.47
C TYR A 567 27.08 -17.02 -24.87
N ALA A 568 26.22 -16.08 -25.25
CA ALA A 568 25.68 -15.98 -26.59
C ALA A 568 25.83 -14.57 -27.15
N LYS A 569 26.48 -14.45 -28.31
CA LYS A 569 26.65 -13.21 -29.06
C LYS A 569 26.12 -13.38 -30.48
N ARG A 570 25.34 -12.38 -30.89
CA ARG A 570 24.76 -12.30 -32.23
C ARG A 570 25.89 -12.33 -33.28
N ASN A 571 25.68 -13.13 -34.32
CA ASN A 571 26.58 -13.39 -35.43
C ASN A 571 27.89 -14.13 -35.10
N GLU A 572 28.13 -14.49 -33.85
CA GLU A 572 29.39 -15.14 -33.42
C GLU A 572 29.14 -16.52 -32.81
N THR A 573 28.27 -16.62 -31.81
CA THR A 573 28.04 -17.88 -31.10
C THR A 573 27.29 -18.89 -31.96
N LYS A 574 27.83 -20.10 -32.08
CA LYS A 574 27.11 -21.25 -32.65
C LYS A 574 26.15 -21.85 -31.62
N ILE A 575 24.88 -21.95 -31.97
CA ILE A 575 23.81 -22.56 -31.18
C ILE A 575 23.57 -24.02 -31.59
N ARG A 576 22.59 -24.68 -30.97
CA ARG A 576 22.28 -26.11 -31.22
C ARG A 576 22.13 -26.39 -32.72
N GLY A 577 22.81 -27.44 -33.19
CA GLY A 577 22.88 -27.79 -34.62
C GLY A 577 23.87 -26.96 -35.43
N GLY A 578 24.82 -26.26 -34.79
CA GLY A 578 25.91 -25.53 -35.46
C GLY A 578 25.50 -24.22 -36.12
N LYS A 579 24.23 -23.82 -36.02
CA LYS A 579 23.71 -22.58 -36.59
C LYS A 579 24.28 -21.37 -35.86
N VAL A 580 24.53 -20.27 -36.56
CA VAL A 580 25.00 -19.02 -35.94
C VAL A 580 23.82 -18.29 -35.29
N CYS A 581 23.99 -17.81 -34.05
CA CYS A 581 23.00 -16.98 -33.37
C CYS A 581 22.72 -15.70 -34.17
N LYS A 582 21.47 -15.41 -34.52
CA LYS A 582 21.10 -14.19 -35.27
C LYS A 582 20.33 -13.16 -34.46
N LYS A 583 19.67 -13.58 -33.38
CA LYS A 583 18.86 -12.74 -32.51
C LYS A 583 18.85 -13.34 -31.10
N ILE A 584 18.82 -12.45 -30.11
CA ILE A 584 18.60 -12.78 -28.70
C ILE A 584 17.29 -12.11 -28.32
N ILE A 585 16.40 -12.84 -27.64
CA ILE A 585 15.08 -12.36 -27.24
C ILE A 585 14.96 -12.60 -25.73
N GLY A 586 14.64 -11.54 -24.99
CA GLY A 586 14.27 -11.63 -23.58
C GLY A 586 12.76 -11.66 -23.42
N TYR A 587 12.27 -12.46 -22.47
CA TYR A 587 10.87 -12.50 -22.07
C TYR A 587 10.78 -12.09 -20.60
N ASP A 588 9.75 -11.31 -20.28
CA ASP A 588 9.42 -10.94 -18.90
C ASP A 588 7.97 -11.35 -18.63
N ALA A 589 7.73 -11.99 -17.48
CA ALA A 589 6.41 -12.47 -17.12
C ALA A 589 5.59 -11.32 -16.53
N ASN A 590 4.50 -10.95 -17.22
CA ASN A 590 3.57 -9.94 -16.72
C ASN A 590 2.97 -10.37 -15.37
N ALA A 591 3.32 -9.64 -14.31
CA ALA A 591 2.77 -9.83 -12.96
C ALA A 591 2.89 -11.27 -12.43
N LEU A 592 4.07 -11.89 -12.60
CA LEU A 592 4.35 -13.28 -12.20
C LEU A 592 3.79 -13.67 -10.81
N TYR A 593 4.04 -12.85 -9.78
CA TYR A 593 3.57 -13.15 -8.43
C TYR A 593 2.04 -13.07 -8.29
N LEU A 594 1.37 -12.16 -8.99
CA LEU A 594 -0.10 -12.09 -8.97
C LEU A 594 -0.70 -13.31 -9.68
N TRP A 595 -0.09 -13.75 -10.77
CA TRP A 595 -0.49 -15.00 -11.42
C TRP A 595 -0.29 -16.19 -10.47
N ALA A 596 0.86 -16.28 -9.79
CA ALA A 596 1.13 -17.33 -8.81
C ALA A 596 0.10 -17.34 -7.67
N LEU A 597 -0.24 -16.17 -7.11
CA LEU A 597 -1.28 -16.02 -6.08
C LEU A 597 -2.69 -16.39 -6.58
N GLY A 598 -2.93 -16.42 -7.89
CA GLY A 598 -4.17 -16.87 -8.49
C GLY A 598 -4.31 -18.39 -8.61
N ASN A 599 -3.27 -19.17 -8.27
CA ASN A 599 -3.29 -20.63 -8.28
C ASN A 599 -3.67 -21.19 -6.90
N GLU A 600 -3.73 -22.53 -6.77
CA GLU A 600 -3.94 -23.19 -5.47
C GLU A 600 -2.81 -22.84 -4.50
N MET A 601 -3.19 -22.38 -3.30
CA MET A 601 -2.29 -21.92 -2.25
C MET A 601 -2.61 -22.63 -0.93
N PRO A 602 -1.60 -23.03 -0.14
CA PRO A 602 -1.82 -23.69 1.14
C PRO A 602 -2.55 -22.75 2.10
N CYS A 603 -3.69 -23.21 2.60
CA CYS A 603 -4.57 -22.48 3.51
C CYS A 603 -4.84 -23.31 4.77
N GLY A 604 -5.58 -22.73 5.71
CA GLY A 604 -5.89 -23.34 6.99
C GLY A 604 -4.85 -23.13 8.07
N ARG A 605 -5.11 -23.72 9.23
CA ARG A 605 -4.14 -23.77 10.32
C ARG A 605 -3.01 -24.69 9.89
N LEU A 606 -1.78 -24.21 9.99
CA LEU A 606 -0.61 -25.03 9.72
C LEU A 606 -0.59 -26.21 10.70
N THR A 607 -0.30 -27.39 10.18
CA THR A 607 -0.12 -28.60 10.98
C THR A 607 1.08 -29.36 10.45
N THR A 608 1.81 -30.02 11.36
CA THR A 608 2.93 -30.87 11.00
C THR A 608 2.50 -32.33 11.05
N VAL A 609 2.67 -33.04 9.92
CA VAL A 609 2.47 -34.49 9.83
C VAL A 609 3.84 -35.14 9.69
N LYS A 610 4.09 -36.22 10.44
CA LYS A 610 5.32 -37.01 10.25
C LYS A 610 5.28 -37.65 8.86
N ALA A 611 6.39 -37.57 8.13
CA ALA A 611 6.53 -38.25 6.85
C ALA A 611 6.30 -39.76 7.00
N TYR A 612 5.70 -40.37 5.98
CA TYR A 612 5.33 -41.78 5.94
C TYR A 612 5.67 -42.39 4.58
N ASP A 613 5.80 -43.71 4.54
CA ASP A 613 6.10 -44.45 3.31
C ASP A 613 4.95 -44.27 2.30
N GLY A 614 5.26 -43.77 1.10
CA GLY A 614 4.27 -43.47 0.06
C GLY A 614 3.81 -42.01 0.00
N ILE A 615 4.28 -41.13 0.88
CA ILE A 615 3.92 -39.69 0.85
C ILE A 615 4.21 -39.03 -0.51
N ILE A 616 5.30 -39.43 -1.18
CA ILE A 616 5.65 -38.91 -2.51
C ILE A 616 4.63 -39.33 -3.57
N ASP A 617 4.13 -40.57 -3.50
CA ASP A 617 3.15 -41.07 -4.46
C ASP A 617 1.77 -40.43 -4.21
N ASP A 618 1.44 -40.17 -2.94
CA ASP A 618 0.23 -39.43 -2.58
C ASP A 618 0.28 -37.96 -3.02
N ILE A 619 1.44 -37.30 -2.93
CA ILE A 619 1.64 -35.94 -3.49
C ILE A 619 1.48 -35.96 -5.01
N LYS A 620 2.11 -36.92 -5.72
CA LYS A 620 1.99 -37.05 -7.18
C LYS A 620 0.57 -37.38 -7.66
N ALA A 621 -0.24 -37.99 -6.80
CA ALA A 621 -1.63 -38.33 -7.06
C ALA A 621 -2.62 -37.29 -6.53
N ASP A 622 -2.14 -36.10 -6.15
CA ASP A 622 -2.93 -34.98 -5.59
C ASP A 622 -3.79 -35.36 -4.37
N LYS A 623 -3.37 -36.38 -3.61
CA LYS A 623 -4.03 -36.78 -2.35
C LYS A 623 -3.55 -35.96 -1.16
N VAL A 624 -2.35 -35.39 -1.26
CA VAL A 624 -1.72 -34.56 -0.23
C VAL A 624 -1.20 -33.27 -0.88
N PHE A 625 -1.57 -32.13 -0.31
CA PHE A 625 -1.13 -30.81 -0.75
C PHE A 625 -0.50 -30.06 0.43
N GLY A 626 0.70 -29.49 0.24
CA GLY A 626 1.40 -28.78 1.32
C GLY A 626 2.91 -28.67 1.08
N PHE A 627 3.66 -28.51 2.17
CA PHE A 627 5.11 -28.39 2.16
C PHE A 627 5.75 -29.68 2.66
N LEU A 628 6.80 -30.15 1.98
CA LEU A 628 7.57 -31.33 2.36
C LEU A 628 9.02 -30.92 2.67
N GLU A 629 9.45 -31.16 3.92
CA GLU A 629 10.85 -31.05 4.31
C GLU A 629 11.59 -32.30 3.82
N CYS A 630 12.56 -32.14 2.91
CA CYS A 630 13.31 -33.24 2.32
C CYS A 630 14.69 -32.81 1.86
N ASP A 631 15.61 -33.78 1.78
CA ASP A 631 16.90 -33.61 1.13
C ASP A 631 16.75 -33.85 -0.37
N ILE A 632 17.07 -32.84 -1.18
CA ILE A 632 16.98 -32.90 -2.64
C ILE A 632 18.38 -32.78 -3.25
N ARG A 633 18.67 -33.63 -4.24
CA ARG A 633 19.90 -33.56 -5.05
C ARG A 633 19.61 -33.83 -6.52
N THR A 634 20.32 -33.14 -7.41
CA THR A 634 20.34 -33.49 -8.83
C THR A 634 21.17 -34.76 -9.03
N PRO A 635 20.61 -35.84 -9.64
CA PRO A 635 21.38 -37.04 -9.95
C PRO A 635 22.60 -36.73 -10.82
N GLU A 636 23.71 -37.44 -10.63
CA GLU A 636 24.99 -37.13 -11.29
C GLU A 636 24.87 -37.06 -12.81
N HIS A 637 24.18 -38.02 -13.42
CA HIS A 637 23.95 -38.09 -14.87
C HIS A 637 23.08 -36.95 -15.42
N HIS A 638 22.36 -36.21 -14.57
CA HIS A 638 21.54 -35.05 -14.95
C HIS A 638 22.21 -33.70 -14.63
N LYS A 639 23.32 -33.67 -13.89
CA LYS A 639 24.00 -32.40 -13.56
C LYS A 639 24.40 -31.60 -14.79
N HIS A 640 24.89 -32.27 -15.84
CA HIS A 640 25.24 -31.62 -17.09
C HIS A 640 23.99 -31.03 -17.80
N TYR A 641 22.87 -31.74 -17.79
CA TYR A 641 21.62 -31.28 -18.42
C TYR A 641 21.06 -30.03 -17.72
N PHE A 642 21.05 -30.03 -16.38
CA PHE A 642 20.57 -28.91 -15.57
C PHE A 642 21.65 -27.87 -15.22
N GLY A 643 22.83 -27.93 -15.84
CA GLY A 643 23.96 -27.06 -15.51
C GLY A 643 23.68 -25.58 -15.72
N ASP A 644 22.88 -25.23 -16.74
CA ASP A 644 22.49 -23.84 -17.04
C ASP A 644 21.26 -23.36 -16.25
N MET A 645 20.40 -24.28 -15.81
CA MET A 645 19.19 -23.98 -15.05
C MET A 645 18.94 -25.10 -14.05
N THR A 646 19.48 -24.91 -12.85
CA THR A 646 19.36 -25.89 -11.78
C THR A 646 17.92 -25.99 -11.29
N PRO A 647 17.36 -27.19 -11.09
CA PRO A 647 15.99 -27.37 -10.61
C PRO A 647 15.83 -27.04 -9.10
N ILE A 648 16.95 -26.79 -8.41
CA ILE A 648 17.00 -26.52 -6.98
C ILE A 648 17.57 -25.11 -6.80
N PHE A 649 16.77 -24.21 -6.22
CA PHE A 649 17.19 -22.85 -5.88
C PHE A 649 17.54 -22.77 -4.39
N LYS A 650 18.66 -22.14 -4.07
CA LYS A 650 19.11 -21.92 -2.69
C LYS A 650 19.78 -20.56 -2.55
N ASN A 651 19.65 -19.96 -1.37
CA ASN A 651 20.38 -18.75 -1.02
C ASN A 651 21.85 -19.13 -0.75
N VAL A 652 22.76 -18.74 -1.65
CA VAL A 652 24.20 -18.98 -1.50
C VAL A 652 25.02 -17.76 -1.89
N LEU A 653 26.15 -17.57 -1.20
CA LEU A 653 27.19 -16.65 -1.64
C LEU A 653 27.97 -17.32 -2.77
N ILE A 654 28.16 -16.58 -3.85
CA ILE A 654 28.87 -17.07 -5.03
C ILE A 654 30.25 -16.41 -5.05
N ASP A 655 31.29 -17.22 -5.14
CA ASP A 655 32.65 -16.75 -5.35
C ASP A 655 32.84 -16.37 -6.82
N CYS A 656 32.73 -15.07 -7.11
CA CYS A 656 32.92 -14.50 -8.44
C CYS A 656 34.39 -14.54 -8.92
N THR A 657 35.33 -15.05 -8.12
CA THR A 657 36.74 -15.23 -8.52
C THR A 657 37.05 -16.66 -8.98
N ASN A 658 36.07 -17.56 -8.95
CA ASN A 658 36.27 -18.93 -9.38
C ASN A 658 35.67 -19.15 -10.78
N GLU A 659 36.52 -19.30 -11.80
CA GLU A 659 36.12 -19.54 -13.19
C GLU A 659 35.18 -20.75 -13.33
N SER A 660 35.37 -21.80 -12.54
CA SER A 660 34.52 -23.00 -12.60
C SER A 660 33.09 -22.77 -12.11
N VAL A 661 32.86 -21.70 -11.35
CA VAL A 661 31.55 -21.36 -10.77
C VAL A 661 30.77 -20.41 -11.67
N ILE A 662 31.42 -19.37 -12.19
CA ILE A 662 30.75 -18.32 -12.98
C ILE A 662 30.95 -18.44 -14.50
N GLY A 663 31.77 -19.40 -14.92
CA GLY A 663 32.16 -19.60 -16.31
C GLY A 663 33.22 -18.61 -16.77
N LYS A 664 33.99 -19.03 -17.79
CA LYS A 664 35.11 -18.28 -18.38
C LYS A 664 34.76 -16.83 -18.72
N HIS A 665 33.64 -16.61 -19.40
CA HIS A 665 33.29 -15.27 -19.87
C HIS A 665 33.09 -14.27 -18.73
N MET A 666 32.34 -14.65 -17.68
CA MET A 666 32.10 -13.77 -16.54
C MET A 666 33.37 -13.60 -15.69
N PHE A 667 34.21 -14.63 -15.60
CA PHE A 667 35.51 -14.55 -14.96
C PHE A 667 36.42 -13.55 -15.66
N ASP A 668 36.61 -13.70 -16.98
CA ASP A 668 37.41 -12.78 -17.80
C ASP A 668 36.87 -11.34 -17.72
N TYR A 669 35.54 -11.17 -17.73
CA TYR A 669 34.89 -9.88 -17.52
C TYR A 669 35.24 -9.25 -16.16
N ASN A 670 35.18 -10.04 -15.08
CA ASN A 670 35.53 -9.57 -13.73
C ASN A 670 37.02 -9.21 -13.62
N GLU A 671 37.91 -10.01 -14.21
CA GLU A 671 39.36 -9.74 -14.20
C GLU A 671 39.71 -8.49 -15.01
N ALA A 672 39.16 -8.33 -16.22
CA ALA A 672 39.33 -7.12 -17.02
C ALA A 672 38.79 -5.87 -16.30
N ARG A 673 37.69 -6.02 -15.56
CA ARG A 673 37.12 -4.96 -14.74
C ARG A 673 38.04 -4.58 -13.57
N LYS A 674 38.62 -5.55 -12.85
CA LYS A 674 39.58 -5.29 -11.77
C LYS A 674 40.84 -4.59 -12.29
N GLN A 675 41.34 -4.99 -13.46
CA GLN A 675 42.49 -4.35 -14.09
C GLN A 675 42.18 -2.90 -14.49
N SER A 676 40.98 -2.64 -15.01
CA SER A 676 40.51 -1.28 -15.31
C SER A 676 40.42 -0.38 -14.06
N GLN A 677 40.12 -0.95 -12.88
CA GLN A 677 40.04 -0.24 -11.59
C GLN A 677 41.39 0.03 -10.94
N LEU A 678 42.46 -0.68 -11.34
CA LEU A 678 43.83 -0.46 -10.85
C LEU A 678 44.59 0.58 -11.69
N VAL A 679 44.04 0.97 -12.84
CA VAL A 679 44.64 1.92 -13.80
C VAL A 679 43.91 3.28 -13.81
N SER A 680 42.79 3.40 -13.08
CA SER A 680 42.09 4.66 -12.74
C SER A 680 42.44 5.10 -11.32
#